data_AF-A0A6N9A3F1-F1
#
_entry.id   AF-A0A6N9A3F1-F1
#
_cell.length_a   1.000
_cell.length_b   1.000
_cell.length_c   1.000
_cell.angle_alpha   90.00
_cell.angle_beta   90.00
_cell.angle_gamma   90.00
#
_symmetry.space_group_name_H-M   'P 1'
#
loop_
_entity.id
_entity.type
_entity.pdbx_description
1 polymer ?
#
loop_
_entity_poly.entity_id
_entity_poly.type
_entity_poly.pdbx_seq_one_letter_code
_entity_poly.pdbx_strand_id
1 'polypeptide(L)'
;MLAHQGADVRSISNADAITQVLSPREPAKDQRFFAAVFLRLLSTVPQEIYDLDNSRRVLVTKLLGRFPEVSQALEIDNNTQGYERLHAFEAAAAAADGYLAHALAPNRSLASFEQTRQRVMRVYQNPLVVAIVVPFLPDFLSKRNIGVPLSAVHSHVVSEPRLTIPTYTDAKESLETILDDCTQYDTHYVREFFRPFFAALLDRLTTAFESSPFNQPARLSLKELGKNYPFTIPEAEVRLAFAVENEGPGMAFDVGLEIDTDDYLSLSTPSQFLDQIDSGERLEPIEFVANVATTTPTSILVACSLTWTDSDGSPRTVEDFIDLPAQPSNIPWEELKHAEPYSLEPVTKAKDLIGRSQETTLLISKLRAESVGSFCVYGQRRVGKTSVVVTLEDMPELNGITILNLETGMFIVPDARGTINNLGAIICNALIERHPKLASLTTPDFSGALAPLSGFLAAAFRLDPSLRLVVVLDEFDALPPALYRRGDISHAFFTTIRSLSARRPLGFILVGGETMAEILSTQGEMLNKFRPLRIDYLEKQSQWSDFVQLVRRPIEDWATITDEAVTMLYGMTAGNPFFTKFICTELVEEMKRRRDAFVTGAEMRRAIAVSVGHAGINNFQHFWDDGVVASSDERIDEERACRRRVMLSLGEVLRSKDRCSVENIATRASRFGLGETDVHRVLADFEKRKVLVQNNDEYSCKVRLFERWLVDEGVNALDLTLVEEESLRTKLEAEERRRVKDREISILVDTWGNYRGRQITDIRVKSWLEQFETTEEQRVVFELLKKLRFYSGGLIREKLRSGHGFVLRELAGRGVIRKAPEGRARRMTDNVLISFYGGDGKRGHTYAKMYADENNIYHGRIVAPRRLQKKIESLGDVAGVVFVDDFIGTGKTAVRSLQDYLPPLAQRLDQAQIDVFLVAISGFANAADKVSREVSPIVHRFRVSVSDPLTDADKCFGDKSAILPVPTERARAKEVIGSYGRKLFKESPFGFGNCQALVVFENTCPNNSLPILWATGSEAGWEPLFSRP
;
A
#
# COMPACT_ATOMS: atom_id res chain seq x y z
N MET A 1 -42.90 -13.21 57.37
CA MET A 1 -42.00 -14.33 57.72
C MET A 1 -42.25 -14.88 59.13
N LEU A 2 -42.14 -14.14 60.24
CA LEU A 2 -42.48 -14.69 61.57
C LEU A 2 -43.99 -14.96 61.78
N ALA A 3 -44.86 -14.25 61.05
CA ALA A 3 -46.27 -14.58 60.96
C ALA A 3 -46.55 -15.95 60.30
N HIS A 4 -45.64 -16.45 59.46
CA HIS A 4 -45.79 -17.76 58.81
C HIS A 4 -45.49 -18.93 59.75
N GLN A 5 -44.83 -18.66 60.89
CA GLN A 5 -44.55 -19.62 61.97
C GLN A 5 -45.42 -19.41 63.22
N GLY A 6 -46.46 -18.55 63.14
CA GLY A 6 -47.43 -18.38 64.23
C GLY A 6 -46.93 -17.62 65.46
N ALA A 7 -45.86 -16.83 65.35
CA ALA A 7 -45.39 -15.98 66.44
C ALA A 7 -46.02 -14.57 66.38
N ASP A 8 -46.55 -14.09 67.51
CA ASP A 8 -47.06 -12.73 67.67
C ASP A 8 -45.90 -11.72 67.57
N VAL A 9 -45.94 -10.86 66.55
CA VAL A 9 -44.83 -9.99 66.14
C VAL A 9 -44.64 -8.79 67.09
N ARG A 10 -45.52 -8.59 68.07
CA ARG A 10 -45.41 -7.50 69.05
C ARG A 10 -44.49 -7.79 70.25
N SER A 11 -43.80 -8.93 70.30
CA SER A 11 -42.94 -9.31 71.44
C SER A 11 -41.53 -9.82 71.07
N ILE A 12 -40.88 -9.26 70.05
CA ILE A 12 -39.44 -9.53 69.82
C ILE A 12 -38.60 -8.67 70.79
N SER A 13 -38.78 -8.90 72.09
CA SER A 13 -37.86 -8.46 73.15
C SER A 13 -37.13 -9.66 73.80
N ASN A 14 -37.32 -10.87 73.27
CA ASN A 14 -36.77 -12.09 73.85
C ASN A 14 -35.63 -12.68 73.01
N ALA A 15 -34.44 -12.76 73.62
CA ALA A 15 -33.27 -13.47 73.13
C ALA A 15 -33.55 -14.91 72.65
N ASP A 16 -34.53 -15.55 73.26
CA ASP A 16 -34.93 -16.93 72.97
C ASP A 16 -35.59 -17.08 71.60
N ALA A 17 -36.34 -16.07 71.13
CA ALA A 17 -36.96 -16.09 69.80
C ALA A 17 -35.91 -16.04 68.68
N ILE A 18 -34.89 -15.19 68.83
CA ILE A 18 -33.76 -15.11 67.89
C ILE A 18 -32.93 -16.42 67.93
N THR A 19 -32.78 -16.99 69.13
CA THR A 19 -32.07 -18.25 69.36
C THR A 19 -32.79 -19.44 68.71
N GLN A 20 -34.13 -19.44 68.70
CA GLN A 20 -34.96 -20.46 68.05
C GLN A 20 -34.92 -20.37 66.52
N VAL A 21 -35.00 -19.15 65.94
CA VAL A 21 -34.93 -18.94 64.48
C VAL A 21 -33.56 -19.33 63.91
N LEU A 22 -32.48 -19.14 64.67
CA LEU A 22 -31.12 -19.53 64.29
C LEU A 22 -30.72 -20.95 64.78
N SER A 23 -31.70 -21.79 65.16
CA SER A 23 -31.46 -23.14 65.69
C SER A 23 -31.18 -24.19 64.59
N PRO A 24 -30.52 -25.33 64.90
CA PRO A 24 -30.10 -26.33 63.91
C PRO A 24 -31.24 -27.08 63.18
N ARG A 25 -32.50 -26.81 63.50
CA ARG A 25 -33.66 -27.57 63.01
C ARG A 25 -34.05 -27.28 61.56
N GLU A 26 -33.68 -26.11 61.05
CA GLU A 26 -33.93 -25.69 59.66
C GLU A 26 -32.82 -26.16 58.69
N PRO A 27 -33.10 -26.30 57.38
CA PRO A 27 -32.08 -26.53 56.37
C PRO A 27 -30.99 -25.46 56.37
N ALA A 28 -29.75 -25.84 56.02
CA ALA A 28 -28.60 -24.91 56.05
C ALA A 28 -28.77 -23.66 55.17
N LYS A 29 -29.54 -23.76 54.08
CA LYS A 29 -29.88 -22.64 53.18
C LYS A 29 -30.77 -21.60 53.87
N ASP A 30 -31.78 -22.06 54.60
CA ASP A 30 -32.73 -21.19 55.29
C ASP A 30 -32.07 -20.53 56.50
N GLN A 31 -31.23 -21.27 57.24
CA GLN A 31 -30.42 -20.72 58.33
C GLN A 31 -29.50 -19.58 57.87
N ARG A 32 -28.88 -19.71 56.69
CA ARG A 32 -28.06 -18.65 56.09
C ARG A 32 -28.91 -17.44 55.67
N PHE A 33 -30.08 -17.67 55.07
CA PHE A 33 -31.01 -16.59 54.73
C PHE A 33 -31.47 -15.82 55.98
N PHE A 34 -31.89 -16.52 57.04
CA PHE A 34 -32.26 -15.89 58.31
C PHE A 34 -31.11 -15.10 58.94
N ALA A 35 -29.89 -15.63 58.90
CA ALA A 35 -28.71 -14.92 59.39
C ALA A 35 -28.42 -13.63 58.58
N ALA A 36 -28.61 -13.65 57.26
CA ALA A 36 -28.51 -12.44 56.42
C ALA A 36 -29.60 -11.39 56.74
N VAL A 37 -30.83 -11.84 57.01
CA VAL A 37 -31.94 -10.97 57.48
C VAL A 37 -31.58 -10.29 58.81
N PHE A 38 -31.00 -11.04 59.75
CA PHE A 38 -30.58 -10.47 61.04
C PHE A 38 -29.44 -9.45 60.90
N LEU A 39 -28.45 -9.71 60.05
CA LEU A 39 -27.37 -8.73 59.77
C LEU A 39 -27.92 -7.40 59.23
N ARG A 40 -28.96 -7.45 58.40
CA ARG A 40 -29.65 -6.24 57.91
C ARG A 40 -30.46 -5.55 59.01
N LEU A 41 -31.19 -6.30 59.83
CA LEU A 41 -31.94 -5.72 60.94
C LEU A 41 -31.00 -5.01 61.92
N LEU A 42 -29.85 -5.61 62.25
CA LEU A 42 -28.81 -4.99 63.10
C LEU A 42 -28.34 -3.63 62.55
N SER A 43 -28.24 -3.48 61.23
CA SER A 43 -27.83 -2.20 60.61
C SER A 43 -28.91 -1.11 60.62
N THR A 44 -30.16 -1.44 60.98
CA THR A 44 -31.33 -0.52 60.87
C THR A 44 -32.02 -0.19 62.18
N VAL A 45 -31.79 -0.99 63.24
CA VAL A 45 -32.48 -0.85 64.53
C VAL A 45 -31.62 0.03 65.47
N PRO A 46 -32.18 1.10 66.08
CA PRO A 46 -31.48 1.91 67.08
C PRO A 46 -30.96 1.06 68.25
N GLN A 47 -29.76 1.38 68.76
CA GLN A 47 -29.14 0.67 69.88
C GLN A 47 -30.02 0.58 71.14
N GLU A 48 -31.00 1.48 71.26
CA GLU A 48 -31.93 1.66 72.38
C GLU A 48 -33.03 0.58 72.46
N ILE A 49 -33.24 -0.24 71.42
CA ILE A 49 -34.26 -1.31 71.40
C ILE A 49 -33.75 -2.63 71.99
N TYR A 50 -32.45 -2.72 72.34
CA TYR A 50 -31.81 -3.95 72.81
C TYR A 50 -31.22 -3.82 74.23
N ASP A 51 -32.03 -4.08 75.26
CA ASP A 51 -31.53 -4.13 76.65
C ASP A 51 -31.17 -5.57 77.09
N LEU A 52 -30.17 -6.18 76.41
CA LEU A 52 -29.80 -7.60 76.59
C LEU A 52 -28.30 -7.88 76.34
N ASP A 53 -27.45 -7.65 77.34
CA ASP A 53 -25.98 -7.81 77.23
C ASP A 53 -25.52 -9.26 76.95
N ASN A 54 -26.22 -10.28 77.47
CA ASN A 54 -25.88 -11.68 77.25
C ASN A 54 -26.36 -12.22 75.89
N SER A 55 -27.43 -11.66 75.34
CA SER A 55 -28.05 -12.12 74.09
C SER A 55 -27.26 -11.67 72.87
N ARG A 56 -26.60 -10.51 72.96
CA ARG A 56 -25.68 -10.00 71.94
C ARG A 56 -24.47 -10.94 71.73
N ARG A 57 -23.86 -11.46 72.80
CA ARG A 57 -22.74 -12.42 72.72
C ARG A 57 -23.14 -13.75 72.07
N VAL A 58 -24.31 -14.28 72.42
CA VAL A 58 -24.85 -15.52 71.83
C VAL A 58 -25.17 -15.32 70.34
N LEU A 59 -25.72 -14.15 69.98
CA LEU A 59 -26.03 -13.80 68.59
C LEU A 59 -24.76 -13.69 67.73
N VAL A 60 -23.75 -12.94 68.20
CA VAL A 60 -22.46 -12.78 67.52
C VAL A 60 -21.77 -14.13 67.33
N THR A 61 -21.77 -14.99 68.36
CA THR A 61 -21.16 -16.33 68.29
C THR A 61 -21.87 -17.22 67.25
N LYS A 62 -23.21 -17.16 67.18
CA LYS A 62 -23.98 -17.89 66.18
C LYS A 62 -23.79 -17.34 64.77
N LEU A 63 -23.69 -16.02 64.59
CA LEU A 63 -23.43 -15.39 63.28
C LEU A 63 -22.03 -15.73 62.76
N LEU A 64 -20.99 -15.67 63.61
CA LEU A 64 -19.61 -16.07 63.31
C LEU A 64 -19.54 -17.52 62.80
N GLY A 65 -20.27 -18.44 63.44
CA GLY A 65 -20.29 -19.85 63.07
C GLY A 65 -21.02 -20.16 61.74
N ARG A 66 -21.76 -19.20 61.16
CA ARG A 66 -22.58 -19.43 59.95
C ARG A 66 -22.06 -18.71 58.71
N PHE A 67 -21.30 -17.64 58.90
CA PHE A 67 -20.61 -16.90 57.84
C PHE A 67 -19.12 -16.69 58.17
N PRO A 68 -18.29 -17.75 58.17
CA PRO A 68 -16.85 -17.61 58.28
C PRO A 68 -16.28 -16.67 57.19
N GLU A 69 -16.86 -16.66 55.99
CA GLU A 69 -16.49 -15.80 54.87
C GLU A 69 -16.75 -14.29 55.12
N VAL A 70 -17.80 -13.94 55.87
CA VAL A 70 -18.12 -12.56 56.27
C VAL A 70 -17.16 -12.11 57.37
N SER A 71 -16.87 -13.01 58.31
CA SER A 71 -15.95 -12.74 59.42
C SER A 71 -14.53 -12.47 58.92
N GLN A 72 -14.08 -13.27 57.97
CA GLN A 72 -12.80 -13.08 57.28
C GLN A 72 -12.76 -11.76 56.49
N ALA A 73 -13.85 -11.40 55.80
CA ALA A 73 -13.92 -10.17 55.02
C ALA A 73 -13.99 -8.89 55.88
N LEU A 74 -14.41 -9.00 57.14
CA LEU A 74 -14.43 -7.91 58.12
C LEU A 74 -13.19 -7.91 59.04
N GLU A 75 -12.19 -8.74 58.75
CA GLU A 75 -10.96 -8.89 59.54
C GLU A 75 -11.21 -9.27 61.02
N ILE A 76 -12.31 -9.97 61.29
CA ILE A 76 -12.66 -10.42 62.64
C ILE A 76 -11.89 -11.70 62.97
N ASP A 77 -11.02 -11.64 63.97
CA ASP A 77 -10.22 -12.77 64.44
C ASP A 77 -10.65 -13.26 65.85
N ASN A 78 -10.00 -14.33 66.32
CA ASN A 78 -10.28 -14.90 67.65
C ASN A 78 -9.91 -13.96 68.81
N ASN A 79 -9.13 -12.91 68.57
CA ASN A 79 -8.68 -11.93 69.55
C ASN A 79 -9.55 -10.66 69.60
N THR A 80 -10.38 -10.43 68.57
CA THR A 80 -11.28 -9.28 68.45
C THR A 80 -12.30 -9.28 69.59
N GLN A 81 -12.46 -8.16 70.30
CA GLN A 81 -13.34 -8.10 71.46
C GLN A 81 -14.83 -8.20 71.06
N GLY A 82 -15.66 -8.76 71.94
CA GLY A 82 -17.07 -9.05 71.61
C GLY A 82 -17.90 -7.83 71.17
N TYR A 83 -17.57 -6.63 71.65
CA TYR A 83 -18.21 -5.38 71.24
C TYR A 83 -17.73 -4.90 69.84
N GLU A 84 -16.45 -5.08 69.53
CA GLU A 84 -15.85 -4.76 68.21
C GLU A 84 -16.42 -5.66 67.12
N ARG A 85 -16.61 -6.95 67.41
CA ARG A 85 -17.26 -7.90 66.50
C ARG A 85 -18.69 -7.48 66.18
N LEU A 86 -19.45 -7.03 67.18
CA LEU A 86 -20.83 -6.58 66.99
C LEU A 86 -20.88 -5.33 66.10
N HIS A 87 -20.03 -4.33 66.39
CA HIS A 87 -19.93 -3.12 65.58
C HIS A 87 -19.53 -3.41 64.12
N ALA A 88 -18.61 -4.36 63.90
CA ALA A 88 -18.25 -4.80 62.56
C ALA A 88 -19.42 -5.45 61.80
N PHE A 89 -20.25 -6.25 62.49
CA PHE A 89 -21.47 -6.83 61.91
C PHE A 89 -22.58 -5.79 61.66
N GLU A 90 -22.71 -4.77 62.53
CA GLU A 90 -23.63 -3.63 62.34
C GLU A 90 -23.26 -2.85 61.06
N ALA A 91 -21.97 -2.70 60.78
CA ALA A 91 -21.48 -2.03 59.57
C ALA A 91 -21.49 -2.93 58.30
N ALA A 92 -21.63 -4.24 58.44
CA ALA A 92 -21.45 -5.20 57.34
C ALA A 92 -22.47 -5.04 56.20
N ALA A 93 -23.74 -4.76 56.54
CA ALA A 93 -24.78 -4.55 55.54
C ALA A 93 -24.56 -3.24 54.74
N ALA A 94 -24.19 -2.15 55.44
CA ALA A 94 -23.84 -0.88 54.81
C ALA A 94 -22.59 -0.99 53.92
N ALA A 95 -21.59 -1.76 54.35
CA ALA A 95 -20.40 -2.05 53.54
C ALA A 95 -20.75 -2.86 52.29
N ALA A 96 -21.59 -3.90 52.42
CA ALA A 96 -22.05 -4.71 51.27
C ALA A 96 -22.82 -3.86 50.25
N ASP A 97 -23.71 -2.98 50.73
CA ASP A 97 -24.47 -2.05 49.88
C ASP A 97 -23.52 -1.02 49.21
N GLY A 98 -22.47 -0.57 49.90
CA GLY A 98 -21.43 0.30 49.34
C GLY A 98 -20.61 -0.37 48.23
N TYR A 99 -20.21 -1.63 48.40
CA TYR A 99 -19.54 -2.41 47.34
C TYR A 99 -20.44 -2.59 46.12
N LEU A 100 -21.73 -2.84 46.32
CA LEU A 100 -22.71 -2.94 45.25
C LEU A 100 -22.89 -1.60 44.52
N ALA A 101 -23.04 -0.50 45.26
CA ALA A 101 -23.17 0.85 44.72
C ALA A 101 -21.96 1.25 43.85
N HIS A 102 -20.75 0.96 44.32
CA HIS A 102 -19.54 1.22 43.56
C HIS A 102 -19.46 0.39 42.28
N ALA A 103 -19.87 -0.88 42.34
CA ALA A 103 -19.86 -1.77 41.20
C ALA A 103 -20.86 -1.34 40.11
N LEU A 104 -22.06 -0.95 40.52
CA LEU A 104 -23.17 -0.52 39.65
C LEU A 104 -23.19 0.99 39.38
N ALA A 105 -22.13 1.72 39.72
CA ALA A 105 -22.00 3.12 39.36
C ALA A 105 -22.08 3.30 37.83
N PRO A 106 -22.88 4.25 37.32
CA PRO A 106 -23.06 4.45 35.88
C PRO A 106 -21.72 4.60 35.16
N ASN A 107 -21.56 3.91 34.03
CA ASN A 107 -20.33 3.97 33.25
C ASN A 107 -20.20 5.36 32.59
N ARG A 108 -18.97 5.91 32.53
CA ARG A 108 -18.73 7.24 31.93
C ARG A 108 -18.69 7.19 30.40
N SER A 109 -18.23 6.08 29.81
CA SER A 109 -18.08 5.90 28.36
C SER A 109 -18.19 4.42 27.96
N LEU A 110 -18.77 4.13 26.79
CA LEU A 110 -18.82 2.77 26.24
C LEU A 110 -17.41 2.20 25.94
N ALA A 111 -16.42 3.04 25.64
CA ALA A 111 -15.05 2.61 25.40
C ALA A 111 -14.41 1.91 26.63
N SER A 112 -14.84 2.25 27.85
CA SER A 112 -14.38 1.62 29.09
C SER A 112 -15.34 0.55 29.61
N PHE A 113 -16.28 0.06 28.79
CA PHE A 113 -17.32 -0.84 29.26
C PHE A 113 -16.80 -2.18 29.78
N GLU A 114 -15.71 -2.72 29.22
CA GLU A 114 -15.11 -3.98 29.72
C GLU A 114 -14.68 -3.89 31.19
N GLN A 115 -14.15 -2.73 31.62
CA GLN A 115 -13.81 -2.51 33.03
C GLN A 115 -15.07 -2.50 33.91
N THR A 116 -16.15 -1.92 33.42
CA THR A 116 -17.45 -1.91 34.12
C THR A 116 -18.01 -3.32 34.24
N ARG A 117 -18.00 -4.10 33.15
CA ARG A 117 -18.42 -5.51 33.13
C ARG A 117 -17.63 -6.33 34.15
N GLN A 118 -16.30 -6.22 34.13
CA GLN A 118 -15.45 -6.93 35.10
C GLN A 118 -15.74 -6.52 36.53
N ARG A 119 -15.96 -5.22 36.79
CA ARG A 119 -16.29 -4.70 38.12
C ARG A 119 -17.61 -5.28 38.63
N VAL A 120 -18.66 -5.28 37.81
CA VAL A 120 -19.97 -5.87 38.17
C VAL A 120 -19.82 -7.37 38.40
N MET A 121 -19.11 -8.10 37.53
CA MET A 121 -18.91 -9.54 37.71
C MET A 121 -18.08 -9.91 38.94
N ARG A 122 -17.14 -9.04 39.36
CA ARG A 122 -16.36 -9.22 40.59
C ARG A 122 -17.18 -8.98 41.86
N VAL A 123 -18.23 -8.14 41.81
CA VAL A 123 -19.06 -7.88 43.00
C VAL A 123 -19.77 -9.13 43.51
N TYR A 124 -20.15 -10.04 42.60
CA TYR A 124 -20.71 -11.36 42.93
C TYR A 124 -19.67 -12.36 43.46
N GLN A 125 -18.42 -11.94 43.63
CA GLN A 125 -17.36 -12.72 44.30
C GLN A 125 -16.99 -12.10 45.66
N ASN A 126 -17.51 -10.91 45.97
CA ASN A 126 -17.29 -10.27 47.26
C ASN A 126 -18.05 -11.04 48.36
N PRO A 127 -17.37 -11.57 49.40
CA PRO A 127 -18.01 -12.37 50.43
C PRO A 127 -19.16 -11.66 51.14
N LEU A 128 -19.05 -10.35 51.37
CA LEU A 128 -20.09 -9.55 52.02
C LEU A 128 -21.31 -9.39 51.13
N VAL A 129 -21.14 -9.19 49.83
CA VAL A 129 -22.26 -9.05 48.88
C VAL A 129 -22.96 -10.39 48.66
N VAL A 130 -22.20 -11.49 48.58
CA VAL A 130 -22.74 -12.85 48.40
C VAL A 130 -23.56 -13.29 49.61
N ALA A 131 -23.11 -12.99 50.84
CA ALA A 131 -23.84 -13.33 52.06
C ALA A 131 -24.96 -12.30 52.39
N ILE A 132 -24.69 -11.03 52.10
CA ILE A 132 -25.40 -9.76 52.32
C ILE A 132 -26.68 -9.49 51.51
N VAL A 133 -26.45 -9.56 50.20
CA VAL A 133 -27.25 -8.88 49.17
C VAL A 133 -27.87 -9.93 48.26
N VAL A 134 -27.07 -10.88 47.75
CA VAL A 134 -27.52 -11.93 46.82
C VAL A 134 -28.76 -12.69 47.32
N PRO A 135 -28.93 -13.03 48.61
CA PRO A 135 -30.14 -13.72 49.08
C PRO A 135 -31.43 -12.91 48.93
N PHE A 136 -31.34 -11.59 48.76
CA PHE A 136 -32.47 -10.68 48.56
C PHE A 136 -32.66 -10.26 47.09
N LEU A 137 -31.79 -10.72 46.19
CA LEU A 137 -31.92 -10.44 44.76
C LEU A 137 -32.88 -11.45 44.12
N PRO A 138 -33.79 -11.00 43.23
CA PRO A 138 -34.52 -11.88 42.34
C PRO A 138 -33.60 -12.74 41.47
N ASP A 139 -34.07 -13.93 41.05
CA ASP A 139 -33.26 -14.89 40.28
C ASP A 139 -32.73 -14.32 38.95
N PHE A 140 -33.45 -13.40 38.29
CA PHE A 140 -33.00 -12.74 37.05
C PHE A 140 -31.79 -11.81 37.27
N LEU A 141 -31.52 -11.40 38.51
CA LEU A 141 -30.31 -10.66 38.91
C LEU A 141 -29.21 -11.57 39.48
N SER A 142 -29.32 -12.89 39.31
CA SER A 142 -28.24 -13.81 39.65
C SER A 142 -27.00 -13.56 38.77
N LYS A 143 -25.82 -13.96 39.26
CA LYS A 143 -24.54 -13.84 38.53
C LYS A 143 -24.59 -14.39 37.09
N ARG A 144 -25.37 -15.45 36.86
CA ARG A 144 -25.53 -16.08 35.55
C ARG A 144 -26.37 -15.21 34.61
N ASN A 145 -27.48 -14.69 35.11
CA ASN A 145 -28.49 -13.99 34.30
C ASN A 145 -28.07 -12.55 34.02
N ILE A 146 -27.46 -11.87 34.99
CA ILE A 146 -26.92 -10.52 34.78
C ILE A 146 -25.77 -10.48 33.75
N GLY A 147 -25.07 -11.61 33.57
CA GLY A 147 -24.01 -11.74 32.58
C GLY A 147 -24.50 -11.64 31.14
N VAL A 148 -25.77 -11.96 30.86
CA VAL A 148 -26.34 -11.96 29.51
C VAL A 148 -26.40 -10.56 28.91
N PRO A 149 -27.10 -9.57 29.49
CA PRO A 149 -27.13 -8.21 28.93
C PRO A 149 -25.75 -7.55 28.92
N LEU A 150 -24.92 -7.82 29.93
CA LEU A 150 -23.55 -7.30 29.96
C LEU A 150 -22.67 -7.90 28.85
N SER A 151 -22.85 -9.17 28.50
CA SER A 151 -22.13 -9.79 27.40
C SER A 151 -22.61 -9.26 26.06
N ALA A 152 -23.92 -9.05 25.89
CA ALA A 152 -24.47 -8.50 24.65
C ALA A 152 -23.95 -7.08 24.37
N VAL A 153 -23.93 -6.21 25.39
CA VAL A 153 -23.34 -4.86 25.26
C VAL A 153 -21.84 -4.93 24.97
N HIS A 154 -21.10 -5.85 25.62
CA HIS A 154 -19.68 -6.02 25.33
C HIS A 154 -19.45 -6.46 23.87
N SER A 155 -20.24 -7.43 23.39
CA SER A 155 -20.19 -7.89 22.00
C SER A 155 -20.45 -6.76 21.00
N HIS A 156 -21.34 -5.82 21.29
CA HIS A 156 -21.53 -4.63 20.46
C HIS A 156 -20.32 -3.69 20.48
N VAL A 157 -19.76 -3.40 21.67
CA VAL A 157 -18.61 -2.49 21.82
C VAL A 157 -17.37 -2.99 21.08
N VAL A 158 -17.19 -4.31 20.97
CA VAL A 158 -16.07 -4.92 20.24
C VAL A 158 -16.45 -5.45 18.85
N SER A 159 -17.68 -5.18 18.38
CA SER A 159 -18.18 -5.71 17.12
C SER A 159 -17.42 -5.12 15.93
N GLU A 160 -17.21 -5.96 14.91
CA GLU A 160 -16.81 -5.49 13.60
C GLU A 160 -17.92 -4.63 12.97
N PRO A 161 -17.60 -3.63 12.13
CA PRO A 161 -18.55 -2.75 11.42
C PRO A 161 -19.81 -3.45 10.87
N ARG A 162 -19.65 -4.64 10.28
CA ARG A 162 -20.74 -5.42 9.67
C ARG A 162 -21.69 -6.06 10.67
N LEU A 163 -21.25 -6.24 11.91
CA LEU A 163 -22.02 -6.86 12.99
C LEU A 163 -22.56 -5.82 13.97
N THR A 164 -22.24 -4.53 13.78
CA THR A 164 -22.60 -3.46 14.71
C THR A 164 -24.11 -3.32 14.89
N ILE A 165 -24.92 -3.48 13.84
CA ILE A 165 -26.38 -3.37 13.92
C ILE A 165 -27.04 -4.61 14.56
N PRO A 166 -26.72 -5.85 14.14
CA PRO A 166 -27.21 -7.04 14.83
C PRO A 166 -26.84 -7.04 16.32
N THR A 167 -25.58 -6.73 16.64
CA THR A 167 -25.12 -6.72 18.04
C THR A 167 -25.71 -5.56 18.85
N TYR A 168 -25.96 -4.39 18.23
CA TYR A 168 -26.71 -3.30 18.88
C TYR A 168 -28.14 -3.74 19.22
N THR A 169 -28.80 -4.41 18.27
CA THR A 169 -30.20 -4.87 18.42
C THR A 169 -30.29 -5.89 19.55
N ASP A 170 -29.40 -6.90 19.54
CA ASP A 170 -29.32 -7.92 20.60
C ASP A 170 -29.03 -7.30 21.98
N ALA A 171 -28.12 -6.32 22.03
CA ALA A 171 -27.78 -5.60 23.26
C ALA A 171 -28.94 -4.75 23.78
N LYS A 172 -29.63 -4.05 22.89
CA LYS A 172 -30.81 -3.23 23.20
C LYS A 172 -31.94 -4.10 23.74
N GLU A 173 -32.31 -5.16 23.03
CA GLU A 173 -33.38 -6.08 23.42
C GLU A 173 -33.07 -6.76 24.77
N SER A 174 -31.81 -7.16 24.99
CA SER A 174 -31.38 -7.73 26.27
C SER A 174 -31.48 -6.74 27.42
N LEU A 175 -31.19 -5.45 27.19
CA LEU A 175 -31.30 -4.40 28.19
C LEU A 175 -32.76 -3.98 28.47
N GLU A 176 -33.59 -3.94 27.44
CA GLU A 176 -35.04 -3.69 27.57
C GLU A 176 -35.71 -4.82 28.36
N THR A 177 -35.39 -6.08 28.04
CA THR A 177 -35.90 -7.26 28.75
C THR A 177 -35.58 -7.21 30.25
N ILE A 178 -34.33 -6.91 30.63
CA ILE A 178 -33.97 -6.86 32.06
C ILE A 178 -34.56 -5.62 32.77
N LEU A 179 -34.80 -4.53 32.05
CA LEU A 179 -35.48 -3.34 32.59
C LEU A 179 -36.97 -3.61 32.83
N ASP A 180 -37.62 -4.38 31.97
CA ASP A 180 -38.99 -4.84 32.16
C ASP A 180 -39.09 -5.78 33.38
N ASP A 181 -38.17 -6.74 33.52
CA ASP A 181 -38.06 -7.57 34.72
C ASP A 181 -37.84 -6.72 35.99
N CYS A 182 -36.96 -5.71 35.92
CA CYS A 182 -36.76 -4.77 37.03
C CYS A 182 -38.04 -3.98 37.39
N THR A 183 -38.90 -3.71 36.40
CA THR A 183 -40.16 -2.99 36.63
C THR A 183 -41.22 -3.91 37.28
N GLN A 184 -41.19 -5.20 36.98
CA GLN A 184 -42.07 -6.20 37.60
C GLN A 184 -41.69 -6.51 39.07
N TYR A 185 -40.40 -6.43 39.42
CA TYR A 185 -39.89 -6.74 40.76
C TYR A 185 -39.36 -5.48 41.48
N ASP A 186 -40.24 -4.68 42.09
CA ASP A 186 -39.89 -3.42 42.79
C ASP A 186 -39.27 -3.64 44.19
N THR A 187 -38.20 -4.42 44.26
CA THR A 187 -37.41 -4.53 45.50
C THR A 187 -36.51 -3.31 45.68
N HIS A 188 -36.11 -3.02 46.93
CA HIS A 188 -35.17 -1.93 47.24
C HIS A 188 -33.88 -1.99 46.38
N TYR A 189 -33.30 -3.18 46.20
CA TYR A 189 -32.10 -3.36 45.37
C TYR A 189 -32.31 -3.01 43.91
N VAL A 190 -33.45 -3.44 43.37
CA VAL A 190 -33.81 -3.19 41.98
C VAL A 190 -34.00 -1.69 41.75
N ARG A 191 -34.74 -1.01 42.62
CA ARG A 191 -35.03 0.42 42.48
C ARG A 191 -33.81 1.32 42.66
N GLU A 192 -32.99 1.07 43.67
CA GLU A 192 -31.87 1.96 44.03
C GLU A 192 -30.60 1.71 43.22
N PHE A 193 -30.35 0.47 42.77
CA PHE A 193 -29.06 0.12 42.15
C PHE A 193 -29.19 -0.42 40.71
N PHE A 194 -29.97 -1.48 40.48
CA PHE A 194 -29.95 -2.17 39.19
C PHE A 194 -30.72 -1.43 38.09
N ARG A 195 -31.92 -0.91 38.38
CA ARG A 195 -32.71 -0.16 37.39
C ARG A 195 -32.01 1.11 36.90
N PRO A 196 -31.45 1.98 37.76
CA PRO A 196 -30.69 3.14 37.31
C PRO A 196 -29.46 2.76 36.48
N PHE A 197 -28.77 1.67 36.83
CA PHE A 197 -27.61 1.17 36.12
C PHE A 197 -27.96 0.72 34.68
N PHE A 198 -28.98 -0.14 34.52
CA PHE A 198 -29.38 -0.62 33.19
C PHE A 198 -30.01 0.49 32.33
N ALA A 199 -30.79 1.39 32.93
CA ALA A 199 -31.37 2.52 32.20
C ALA A 199 -30.27 3.46 31.66
N ALA A 200 -29.27 3.78 32.49
CA ALA A 200 -28.13 4.58 32.05
C ALA A 200 -27.29 3.88 30.97
N LEU A 201 -27.22 2.55 30.99
CA LEU A 201 -26.51 1.77 29.98
C LEU A 201 -27.25 1.75 28.65
N LEU A 202 -28.58 1.58 28.67
CA LEU A 202 -29.44 1.60 27.49
C LEU A 202 -29.45 2.98 26.81
N ASP A 203 -29.58 4.05 27.60
CA ASP A 203 -29.54 5.43 27.10
C ASP A 203 -28.21 5.74 26.38
N ARG A 204 -27.08 5.33 26.98
CA ARG A 204 -25.75 5.51 26.38
C ARG A 204 -25.55 4.65 25.12
N LEU A 205 -25.98 3.39 25.15
CA LEU A 205 -25.94 2.50 23.99
C LEU A 205 -26.72 3.11 22.82
N THR A 206 -27.92 3.62 23.10
CA THR A 206 -28.81 4.24 22.11
C THR A 206 -28.22 5.53 21.55
N THR A 207 -27.80 6.45 22.42
CA THR A 207 -27.18 7.73 22.02
C THR A 207 -25.92 7.51 21.19
N ALA A 208 -25.06 6.56 21.59
CA ALA A 208 -23.83 6.26 20.85
C ALA A 208 -24.12 5.69 19.47
N PHE A 209 -25.10 4.78 19.36
CA PHE A 209 -25.50 4.19 18.09
C PHE A 209 -26.14 5.23 17.15
N GLU A 210 -27.03 6.08 17.67
CA GLU A 210 -27.68 7.16 16.91
C GLU A 210 -26.67 8.15 16.32
N SER A 211 -25.61 8.45 17.07
CA SER A 211 -24.52 9.34 16.63
C SER A 211 -23.47 8.66 15.75
N SER A 212 -23.57 7.35 15.50
CA SER A 212 -22.53 6.59 14.79
C SER A 212 -22.70 6.63 13.26
N PRO A 213 -21.60 6.50 12.49
CA PRO A 213 -21.64 6.31 11.03
C PRO A 213 -22.49 5.11 10.60
N PHE A 214 -22.68 4.13 11.49
CA PHE A 214 -23.43 2.90 11.22
C PHE A 214 -24.95 3.08 11.16
N ASN A 215 -25.45 4.26 11.55
CA ASN A 215 -26.87 4.60 11.47
C ASN A 215 -27.15 5.74 10.46
N GLN A 216 -26.13 6.13 9.67
CA GLN A 216 -26.27 7.16 8.65
C GLN A 216 -26.08 6.53 7.26
N PRO A 217 -26.78 7.03 6.23
CA PRO A 217 -26.63 6.51 4.88
C PRO A 217 -25.29 6.94 4.27
N ALA A 218 -24.67 6.04 3.50
CA ALA A 218 -23.55 6.41 2.66
C ALA A 218 -24.04 7.15 1.40
N ARG A 219 -23.18 7.96 0.81
CA ARG A 219 -23.48 8.67 -0.44
C ARG A 219 -22.28 8.58 -1.35
N LEU A 220 -22.33 7.61 -2.26
CA LEU A 220 -21.29 7.44 -3.26
C LEU A 220 -21.52 8.35 -4.47
N SER A 221 -20.43 8.86 -5.02
CA SER A 221 -20.40 9.59 -6.29
C SER A 221 -19.29 9.04 -7.17
N LEU A 222 -19.50 9.06 -8.48
CA LEU A 222 -18.49 8.72 -9.48
C LEU A 222 -17.96 10.01 -10.10
N LYS A 223 -16.65 10.11 -10.30
CA LYS A 223 -16.00 11.26 -10.93
C LYS A 223 -15.04 10.78 -12.01
N GLU A 224 -14.94 11.52 -13.11
CA GLU A 224 -13.87 11.33 -14.08
C GLU A 224 -12.53 11.86 -13.54
N LEU A 225 -11.42 11.34 -14.09
CA LEU A 225 -10.06 11.76 -13.72
C LEU A 225 -9.48 12.82 -14.68
N GLY A 226 -10.28 13.37 -15.60
CA GLY A 226 -9.85 14.40 -16.55
C GLY A 226 -8.77 13.90 -17.53
N LYS A 227 -8.84 12.63 -17.94
CA LYS A 227 -7.92 12.01 -18.90
C LYS A 227 -8.57 11.97 -20.30
N ASN A 228 -7.78 12.27 -21.33
CA ASN A 228 -8.18 12.07 -22.72
C ASN A 228 -7.72 10.69 -23.21
N TYR A 229 -8.52 10.05 -24.06
CA TYR A 229 -8.29 8.66 -24.47
C TYR A 229 -8.08 8.48 -25.99
N PRO A 230 -7.30 7.49 -26.44
CA PRO A 230 -7.04 7.22 -27.86
C PRO A 230 -8.21 6.56 -28.61
N PHE A 231 -9.43 7.08 -28.48
CA PHE A 231 -10.64 6.55 -29.12
C PHE A 231 -10.66 6.66 -30.65
N THR A 232 -9.70 7.36 -31.25
CA THR A 232 -9.57 7.49 -32.71
C THR A 232 -8.76 6.35 -33.32
N ILE A 233 -8.16 5.48 -32.51
CA ILE A 233 -7.30 4.38 -32.98
C ILE A 233 -8.09 3.08 -32.89
N PRO A 234 -8.40 2.42 -34.03
CA PRO A 234 -9.11 1.15 -34.01
C PRO A 234 -8.36 0.08 -33.22
N GLU A 235 -9.10 -0.75 -32.48
CA GLU A 235 -8.56 -1.86 -31.69
C GLU A 235 -7.53 -1.45 -30.60
N ALA A 236 -7.39 -0.16 -30.31
CA ALA A 236 -6.53 0.30 -29.24
C ALA A 236 -7.06 -0.18 -27.88
N GLU A 237 -6.18 -0.78 -27.07
CA GLU A 237 -6.47 -1.06 -25.67
C GLU A 237 -6.46 0.25 -24.87
N VAL A 238 -7.58 0.59 -24.26
CA VAL A 238 -7.76 1.77 -23.40
C VAL A 238 -8.09 1.34 -21.98
N ARG A 239 -7.59 2.12 -21.02
CA ARG A 239 -7.88 1.93 -19.60
C ARG A 239 -8.71 3.10 -19.10
N LEU A 240 -10.03 2.95 -19.12
CA LEU A 240 -10.97 3.96 -18.63
C LEU A 240 -10.78 4.08 -17.12
N ALA A 241 -10.66 5.29 -16.59
CA ALA A 241 -10.25 5.48 -15.20
C ALA A 241 -11.22 6.42 -14.49
N PHE A 242 -11.76 5.96 -13.36
CA PHE A 242 -12.76 6.67 -12.57
C PHE A 242 -12.31 6.84 -11.12
N ALA A 243 -12.90 7.79 -10.41
CA ALA A 243 -12.81 7.93 -8.96
C ALA A 243 -14.18 7.68 -8.34
N VAL A 244 -14.24 6.88 -7.26
CA VAL A 244 -15.44 6.72 -6.43
C VAL A 244 -15.19 7.35 -5.08
N GLU A 245 -16.05 8.28 -4.68
CA GLU A 245 -15.92 9.02 -3.41
C GLU A 245 -17.18 8.85 -2.57
N ASN A 246 -17.00 8.51 -1.30
CA ASN A 246 -18.09 8.51 -0.33
C ASN A 246 -18.20 9.89 0.34
N GLU A 247 -19.08 10.72 -0.20
CA GLU A 247 -19.40 12.06 0.32
C GLU A 247 -20.39 11.99 1.50
N GLY A 248 -20.90 10.80 1.82
CA GLY A 248 -21.85 10.57 2.91
C GLY A 248 -21.14 10.28 4.24
N PRO A 249 -21.83 10.55 5.36
CA PRO A 249 -21.31 10.26 6.70
C PRO A 249 -21.40 8.77 7.08
N GLY A 250 -22.14 7.96 6.32
CA GLY A 250 -22.27 6.52 6.51
C GLY A 250 -21.22 5.69 5.77
N MET A 251 -21.05 4.42 6.16
CA MET A 251 -20.17 3.46 5.47
C MET A 251 -20.92 2.75 4.34
N ALA A 252 -20.27 2.60 3.18
CA ALA A 252 -20.81 1.82 2.07
C ALA A 252 -20.19 0.42 2.06
N PHE A 253 -21.04 -0.60 2.08
CA PHE A 253 -20.62 -2.01 1.97
C PHE A 253 -21.07 -2.62 0.65
N ASP A 254 -20.41 -3.72 0.27
CA ASP A 254 -20.70 -4.45 -0.96
C ASP A 254 -20.74 -3.54 -2.20
N VAL A 255 -19.85 -2.55 -2.24
CA VAL A 255 -19.82 -1.56 -3.31
C VAL A 255 -19.48 -2.26 -4.62
N GLY A 256 -20.31 -2.06 -5.63
CA GLY A 256 -20.12 -2.52 -7.00
C GLY A 256 -20.23 -1.34 -7.95
N LEU A 257 -19.35 -1.30 -8.95
CA LEU A 257 -19.37 -0.37 -10.05
C LEU A 257 -19.54 -1.16 -11.35
N GLU A 258 -20.65 -0.96 -12.03
CA GLU A 258 -20.90 -1.46 -13.37
C GLU A 258 -20.82 -0.29 -14.35
N ILE A 259 -20.16 -0.51 -15.48
CA ILE A 259 -20.10 0.43 -16.58
C ILE A 259 -20.62 -0.24 -17.83
N ASP A 260 -21.42 0.50 -18.58
CA ASP A 260 -21.87 0.13 -19.89
C ASP A 260 -21.43 1.21 -20.86
N THR A 261 -20.94 0.75 -21.99
CA THR A 261 -20.51 1.58 -23.09
C THR A 261 -21.32 1.11 -24.27
N ASP A 262 -21.93 2.03 -25.01
CA ASP A 262 -22.56 1.72 -26.30
C ASP A 262 -21.55 0.99 -27.25
N ASP A 263 -21.92 0.75 -28.51
CA ASP A 263 -21.13 0.02 -29.52
C ASP A 263 -19.71 0.61 -29.83
N TYR A 264 -19.24 1.61 -29.09
CA TYR A 264 -17.91 2.21 -29.21
C TYR A 264 -16.80 1.39 -28.55
N LEU A 265 -17.03 0.81 -27.37
CA LEU A 265 -16.00 0.11 -26.60
C LEU A 265 -16.40 -1.34 -26.33
N SER A 266 -15.45 -2.24 -26.53
CA SER A 266 -15.58 -3.64 -26.13
C SER A 266 -14.93 -3.83 -24.76
N LEU A 267 -15.75 -3.86 -23.72
CA LEU A 267 -15.30 -4.01 -22.34
C LEU A 267 -14.90 -5.46 -22.05
N SER A 268 -13.67 -5.66 -21.56
CA SER A 268 -13.24 -6.98 -21.09
C SER A 268 -14.02 -7.42 -19.85
N THR A 269 -14.33 -6.47 -18.95
CA THR A 269 -15.07 -6.71 -17.71
C THR A 269 -15.88 -5.47 -17.34
N PRO A 270 -17.21 -5.42 -17.61
CA PRO A 270 -18.03 -4.23 -17.39
C PRO A 270 -18.39 -3.99 -15.92
N SER A 271 -18.02 -4.87 -14.99
CA SER A 271 -18.43 -4.76 -13.58
C SER A 271 -17.28 -5.07 -12.63
N GLN A 272 -17.06 -4.24 -11.62
CA GLN A 272 -16.06 -4.44 -10.58
C GLN A 272 -16.67 -4.31 -9.18
N PHE A 273 -16.25 -5.15 -8.25
CA PHE A 273 -16.69 -5.13 -6.86
C PHE A 273 -15.65 -4.43 -5.99
N LEU A 274 -15.92 -3.24 -5.46
CA LEU A 274 -14.99 -2.38 -4.69
C LEU A 274 -14.98 -2.64 -3.17
N ASP A 275 -15.80 -3.58 -2.70
CA ASP A 275 -15.95 -3.98 -1.30
C ASP A 275 -16.51 -2.90 -0.37
N GLN A 276 -15.67 -2.29 0.47
CA GLN A 276 -16.09 -1.27 1.45
C GLN A 276 -15.44 0.06 1.11
N ILE A 277 -16.21 1.13 1.27
CA ILE A 277 -15.74 2.52 1.18
C ILE A 277 -16.19 3.26 2.44
N ASP A 278 -15.21 3.70 3.22
CA ASP A 278 -15.45 4.42 4.47
C ASP A 278 -15.94 5.85 4.21
N SER A 279 -16.52 6.48 5.23
CA SER A 279 -16.97 7.87 5.16
C SER A 279 -15.79 8.80 4.82
N GLY A 280 -15.92 9.60 3.76
CA GLY A 280 -14.86 10.50 3.28
C GLY A 280 -13.71 9.80 2.53
N GLU A 281 -13.76 8.49 2.34
CA GLU A 281 -12.78 7.76 1.53
C GLU A 281 -13.05 8.01 0.04
N ARG A 282 -11.97 8.27 -0.71
CA ARG A 282 -11.95 8.36 -2.17
C ARG A 282 -11.06 7.26 -2.73
N LEU A 283 -11.63 6.40 -3.57
CA LEU A 283 -10.93 5.36 -4.30
C LEU A 283 -10.61 5.83 -5.72
N GLU A 284 -9.32 5.94 -6.04
CA GLU A 284 -8.84 6.25 -7.39
C GLU A 284 -7.42 5.72 -7.64
N PRO A 285 -7.06 5.37 -8.90
CA PRO A 285 -7.96 5.18 -10.03
C PRO A 285 -8.65 3.80 -9.98
N ILE A 286 -9.91 3.73 -10.40
CA ILE A 286 -10.62 2.48 -10.71
C ILE A 286 -10.59 2.30 -12.22
N GLU A 287 -9.79 1.35 -12.69
CA GLU A 287 -9.51 1.16 -14.12
C GLU A 287 -10.35 0.04 -14.75
N PHE A 288 -10.98 0.32 -15.89
CA PHE A 288 -11.64 -0.66 -16.76
C PHE A 288 -10.89 -0.79 -18.09
N VAL A 289 -10.51 -2.02 -18.44
CA VAL A 289 -9.84 -2.30 -19.72
C VAL A 289 -10.88 -2.52 -20.81
N ALA A 290 -10.79 -1.72 -21.87
CA ALA A 290 -11.64 -1.80 -23.05
C ALA A 290 -10.81 -1.76 -24.32
N ASN A 291 -11.35 -2.29 -25.42
CA ASN A 291 -10.80 -2.10 -26.75
C ASN A 291 -11.71 -1.20 -27.57
N VAL A 292 -11.13 -0.30 -28.36
CA VAL A 292 -11.90 0.57 -29.26
C VAL A 292 -12.52 -0.27 -30.38
N ALA A 293 -13.84 -0.44 -30.34
CA ALA A 293 -14.62 -1.15 -31.35
C ALA A 293 -15.04 -0.20 -32.48
N THR A 294 -15.58 0.97 -32.12
CA THR A 294 -15.93 2.04 -33.06
C THR A 294 -15.16 3.30 -32.69
N THR A 295 -14.46 3.89 -33.66
CA THR A 295 -13.64 5.08 -33.40
C THR A 295 -14.48 6.35 -33.32
N THR A 296 -14.11 7.27 -32.43
CA THR A 296 -14.72 8.60 -32.32
C THR A 296 -13.68 9.67 -31.98
N PRO A 297 -13.76 10.87 -32.58
CA PRO A 297 -12.84 11.97 -32.30
C PRO A 297 -13.33 12.93 -31.21
N THR A 298 -14.48 12.67 -30.58
CA THR A 298 -15.11 13.60 -29.63
C THR A 298 -15.03 13.09 -28.20
N SER A 299 -15.95 12.26 -27.81
CA SER A 299 -16.01 11.64 -26.49
C SER A 299 -16.85 10.37 -26.56
N ILE A 300 -16.82 9.59 -25.50
CA ILE A 300 -17.65 8.40 -25.32
C ILE A 300 -18.40 8.58 -24.00
N LEU A 301 -19.73 8.59 -24.09
CA LEU A 301 -20.58 8.58 -22.92
C LEU A 301 -20.61 7.18 -22.33
N VAL A 302 -20.21 7.05 -21.07
CA VAL A 302 -20.21 5.80 -20.33
C VAL A 302 -21.33 5.86 -19.30
N ALA A 303 -22.27 4.92 -19.39
CA ALA A 303 -23.29 4.75 -18.37
C ALA A 303 -22.68 3.98 -17.19
N CYS A 304 -22.78 4.53 -15.99
CA CYS A 304 -22.19 3.96 -14.80
C CYS A 304 -23.28 3.70 -13.76
N SER A 305 -23.30 2.50 -13.19
CA SER A 305 -24.19 2.11 -12.10
C SER A 305 -23.37 1.73 -10.87
N LEU A 306 -23.48 2.54 -9.82
CA LEU A 306 -22.88 2.28 -8.52
C LEU A 306 -23.94 1.67 -7.60
N THR A 307 -23.68 0.47 -7.10
CA THR A 307 -24.56 -0.22 -6.13
C THR A 307 -23.84 -0.43 -4.81
N TRP A 308 -24.49 -0.22 -3.68
CA TRP A 308 -23.93 -0.56 -2.36
C TRP A 308 -25.05 -0.92 -1.38
N THR A 309 -24.68 -1.39 -0.20
CA THR A 309 -25.58 -1.52 0.95
C THR A 309 -25.12 -0.58 2.05
N ASP A 310 -26.05 0.18 2.62
CA ASP A 310 -25.82 0.92 3.86
C ASP A 310 -25.61 -0.07 5.02
N SER A 311 -25.14 0.42 6.17
CA SER A 311 -24.91 -0.40 7.36
C SER A 311 -26.13 -1.21 7.82
N ASP A 312 -27.35 -0.67 7.61
CA ASP A 312 -28.65 -1.30 7.90
C ASP A 312 -29.04 -2.43 6.93
N GLY A 313 -28.19 -2.69 5.92
CA GLY A 313 -28.43 -3.66 4.87
C GLY A 313 -29.36 -3.15 3.76
N SER A 314 -29.81 -1.89 3.82
CA SER A 314 -30.62 -1.29 2.77
C SER A 314 -29.79 -1.16 1.49
N PRO A 315 -30.25 -1.72 0.34
CA PRO A 315 -29.56 -1.54 -0.92
C PRO A 315 -29.76 -0.12 -1.44
N ARG A 316 -28.70 0.43 -2.01
CA ARG A 316 -28.65 1.73 -2.67
C ARG A 316 -28.08 1.57 -4.07
N THR A 317 -28.53 2.44 -4.96
CA THR A 317 -28.01 2.51 -6.33
C THR A 317 -27.99 3.97 -6.76
N VAL A 318 -26.93 4.37 -7.43
CA VAL A 318 -26.87 5.63 -8.18
C VAL A 318 -26.40 5.31 -9.60
N GLU A 319 -27.13 5.85 -10.56
CA GLU A 319 -26.74 5.80 -11.97
C GLU A 319 -26.26 7.18 -12.39
N ASP A 320 -25.18 7.20 -13.16
CA ASP A 320 -24.60 8.43 -13.68
C ASP A 320 -24.07 8.19 -15.10
N PHE A 321 -23.89 9.27 -15.86
CA PHE A 321 -23.30 9.22 -17.19
C PHE A 321 -22.04 10.05 -17.22
N ILE A 322 -20.90 9.41 -17.46
CA ILE A 322 -19.60 10.07 -17.51
C ILE A 322 -19.17 10.21 -18.97
N ASP A 323 -18.91 11.44 -19.38
CA ASP A 323 -18.45 11.73 -20.73
C ASP A 323 -16.91 11.69 -20.79
N LEU A 324 -16.35 10.64 -21.39
CA LEU A 324 -14.90 10.48 -21.49
C LEU A 324 -14.37 11.14 -22.76
N PRO A 325 -13.51 12.16 -22.69
CA PRO A 325 -13.03 12.87 -23.87
C PRO A 325 -12.02 12.05 -24.68
N ALA A 326 -12.10 12.14 -26.01
CA ALA A 326 -11.09 11.62 -26.91
C ALA A 326 -9.87 12.55 -26.94
N GLN A 327 -8.68 11.98 -27.12
CA GLN A 327 -7.48 12.73 -27.42
C GLN A 327 -7.56 13.28 -28.87
N PRO A 328 -6.77 14.33 -29.20
CA PRO A 328 -6.74 14.87 -30.55
C PRO A 328 -6.44 13.80 -31.61
N SER A 329 -7.24 13.77 -32.67
CA SER A 329 -7.10 12.77 -33.75
C SER A 329 -5.86 12.98 -34.64
N ASN A 330 -5.33 14.20 -34.64
CA ASN A 330 -4.27 14.66 -35.54
C ASN A 330 -2.87 14.62 -34.92
N ILE A 331 -2.64 13.83 -33.88
CA ILE A 331 -1.31 13.68 -33.28
C ILE A 331 -0.37 13.01 -34.31
N PRO A 332 0.73 13.66 -34.72
CA PRO A 332 1.62 13.15 -35.76
C PRO A 332 2.57 12.07 -35.18
N TRP A 333 2.03 10.89 -34.89
CA TRP A 333 2.78 9.77 -34.30
C TRP A 333 3.99 9.32 -35.13
N GLU A 334 3.92 9.41 -36.46
CA GLU A 334 5.05 9.06 -37.34
C GLU A 334 6.21 10.07 -37.23
N GLU A 335 5.93 11.34 -36.98
CA GLU A 335 6.97 12.33 -36.70
C GLU A 335 7.61 12.04 -35.34
N LEU A 336 6.78 11.78 -34.31
CA LEU A 336 7.26 11.47 -32.97
C LEU A 336 8.12 10.19 -32.94
N LYS A 337 7.79 9.20 -33.78
CA LYS A 337 8.54 7.93 -33.90
C LYS A 337 10.02 8.14 -34.20
N HIS A 338 10.34 9.14 -35.03
CA HIS A 338 11.70 9.49 -35.42
C HIS A 338 12.27 10.67 -34.63
N ALA A 339 11.45 11.37 -33.86
CA ALA A 339 11.88 12.47 -33.02
C ALA A 339 12.54 11.98 -31.72
N GLU A 340 13.50 12.76 -31.24
CA GLU A 340 14.11 12.64 -29.92
C GLU A 340 13.89 13.95 -29.14
N PRO A 341 12.66 14.22 -28.64
CA PRO A 341 12.34 15.51 -28.01
C PRO A 341 13.20 15.84 -26.79
N TYR A 342 13.61 14.81 -26.04
CA TYR A 342 14.42 14.93 -24.84
C TYR A 342 15.85 14.44 -25.04
N SER A 343 16.52 14.95 -26.07
CA SER A 343 17.95 14.65 -26.29
C SER A 343 18.80 14.95 -25.05
N LEU A 344 19.61 13.97 -24.67
CA LEU A 344 20.55 14.05 -23.55
C LEU A 344 21.84 14.81 -23.90
N GLU A 345 22.05 15.10 -25.19
CA GLU A 345 23.15 15.90 -25.68
C GLU A 345 23.02 17.39 -25.28
N PRO A 346 24.13 18.14 -25.27
CA PRO A 346 24.08 19.57 -25.03
C PRO A 346 23.20 20.28 -26.06
N VAL A 347 22.35 21.18 -25.59
CA VAL A 347 21.55 22.05 -26.47
C VAL A 347 22.50 22.97 -27.25
N THR A 348 22.29 23.08 -28.56
CA THR A 348 23.11 23.91 -29.46
C THR A 348 22.37 25.16 -29.96
N LYS A 349 21.04 25.11 -30.07
CA LYS A 349 20.21 26.23 -30.55
C LYS A 349 19.67 27.05 -29.39
N ALA A 350 19.73 28.37 -29.50
CA ALA A 350 19.30 29.30 -28.46
C ALA A 350 17.81 29.13 -28.11
N LYS A 351 16.96 28.90 -29.13
CA LYS A 351 15.51 28.73 -28.95
C LYS A 351 15.12 27.48 -28.15
N ASP A 352 15.98 26.46 -28.14
CA ASP A 352 15.75 25.16 -27.50
C ASP A 352 16.34 25.13 -26.08
N LEU A 353 17.07 26.18 -25.67
CA LEU A 353 17.54 26.36 -24.31
C LEU A 353 16.37 26.81 -23.42
N ILE A 354 15.90 25.89 -22.57
CA ILE A 354 14.78 26.15 -21.67
C ILE A 354 15.29 26.60 -20.31
N GLY A 355 14.72 27.69 -19.80
CA GLY A 355 15.15 28.34 -18.56
C GLY A 355 16.50 29.05 -18.69
N ARG A 356 17.21 29.22 -17.56
CA ARG A 356 18.54 29.84 -17.48
C ARG A 356 18.62 31.29 -17.98
N SER A 357 17.48 31.98 -18.04
CA SER A 357 17.39 33.33 -18.61
C SER A 357 18.21 34.34 -17.81
N GLN A 358 18.36 34.15 -16.50
CA GLN A 358 19.18 35.04 -15.67
C GLN A 358 20.67 34.88 -15.98
N GLU A 359 21.14 33.64 -16.08
CA GLU A 359 22.52 33.29 -16.39
C GLU A 359 22.90 33.74 -17.81
N THR A 360 22.05 33.47 -18.81
CA THR A 360 22.28 33.88 -20.20
C THR A 360 22.24 35.40 -20.35
N THR A 361 21.28 36.09 -19.72
CA THR A 361 21.21 37.56 -19.74
C THR A 361 22.47 38.18 -19.13
N LEU A 362 22.97 37.61 -18.02
CA LEU A 362 24.21 38.06 -17.40
C LEU A 362 25.40 37.89 -18.34
N LEU A 363 25.56 36.71 -18.96
CA LEU A 363 26.62 36.44 -19.93
C LEU A 363 26.54 37.44 -21.11
N ILE A 364 25.38 37.53 -21.77
CA ILE A 364 25.16 38.42 -22.92
C ILE A 364 25.51 39.87 -22.57
N SER A 365 25.03 40.38 -21.43
CA SER A 365 25.26 41.78 -21.03
C SER A 365 26.74 42.13 -20.88
N LYS A 366 27.58 41.17 -20.48
CA LYS A 366 29.02 41.39 -20.25
C LYS A 366 29.87 41.03 -21.45
N LEU A 367 29.45 40.09 -22.29
CA LEU A 367 30.12 39.81 -23.55
C LEU A 367 29.95 40.97 -24.53
N ARG A 368 28.79 41.65 -24.51
CA ARG A 368 28.52 42.83 -25.35
C ARG A 368 29.21 44.11 -24.91
N ALA A 369 29.62 44.23 -23.64
CA ALA A 369 30.30 45.41 -23.12
C ALA A 369 31.58 45.76 -23.91
N GLU A 370 32.02 47.02 -23.88
CA GLU A 370 33.23 47.47 -24.60
C GLU A 370 34.47 46.63 -24.27
N SER A 371 34.61 46.24 -23.00
CA SER A 371 35.50 45.17 -22.59
C SER A 371 34.71 43.87 -22.54
N VAL A 372 34.94 42.98 -23.50
CA VAL A 372 34.36 41.62 -23.49
C VAL A 372 34.72 40.95 -22.16
N GLY A 373 33.71 40.62 -21.36
CA GLY A 373 33.92 40.04 -20.03
C GLY A 373 34.46 38.61 -20.09
N SER A 374 35.23 38.23 -19.07
CA SER A 374 35.66 36.84 -18.87
C SER A 374 34.92 36.20 -17.70
N PHE A 375 34.60 34.91 -17.82
CA PHE A 375 33.78 34.16 -16.86
C PHE A 375 34.41 32.82 -16.50
N CYS A 376 34.21 32.39 -15.25
CA CYS A 376 34.40 31.02 -14.82
C CYS A 376 33.02 30.43 -14.55
N VAL A 377 32.53 29.58 -15.46
CA VAL A 377 31.24 28.89 -15.35
C VAL A 377 31.49 27.54 -14.70
N TYR A 378 30.89 27.29 -13.54
CA TYR A 378 31.14 26.06 -12.79
C TYR A 378 29.90 25.50 -12.10
N GLY A 379 29.98 24.24 -11.71
CA GLY A 379 28.88 23.53 -11.07
C GLY A 379 29.00 22.03 -11.29
N GLN A 380 28.11 21.25 -10.69
CA GLN A 380 28.11 19.80 -10.83
C GLN A 380 27.97 19.35 -12.30
N ARG A 381 28.46 18.15 -12.64
CA ARG A 381 28.24 17.59 -13.98
C ARG A 381 26.74 17.44 -14.26
N ARG A 382 26.36 17.50 -15.54
CA ARG A 382 24.96 17.30 -16.01
C ARG A 382 23.92 18.36 -15.60
N VAL A 383 24.34 19.53 -15.13
CA VAL A 383 23.42 20.67 -14.81
C VAL A 383 23.13 21.61 -15.99
N GLY A 384 23.71 21.34 -17.17
CA GLY A 384 23.49 22.13 -18.39
C GLY A 384 24.51 23.24 -18.66
N LYS A 385 25.73 23.16 -18.10
CA LYS A 385 26.79 24.18 -18.31
C LYS A 385 27.17 24.33 -19.78
N THR A 386 27.55 23.23 -20.42
CA THR A 386 27.89 23.17 -21.85
C THR A 386 26.75 23.71 -22.72
N SER A 387 25.50 23.32 -22.42
CA SER A 387 24.32 23.82 -23.15
C SER A 387 24.17 25.34 -23.05
N VAL A 388 24.41 25.95 -21.89
CA VAL A 388 24.35 27.42 -21.73
C VAL A 388 25.42 28.13 -22.55
N VAL A 389 26.62 27.56 -22.68
CA VAL A 389 27.73 28.24 -23.34
C VAL A 389 27.75 27.99 -24.85
N VAL A 390 27.47 26.75 -25.29
CA VAL A 390 27.38 26.41 -26.73
C VAL A 390 26.30 27.23 -27.42
N THR A 391 25.14 27.40 -26.77
CA THR A 391 24.02 28.19 -27.33
C THR A 391 24.33 29.67 -27.52
N LEU A 392 25.38 30.23 -26.87
CA LEU A 392 25.76 31.62 -27.07
C LEU A 392 26.15 31.92 -28.52
N GLU A 393 26.68 30.94 -29.26
CA GLU A 393 27.05 31.09 -30.67
C GLU A 393 25.83 31.30 -31.59
N ASP A 394 24.65 30.82 -31.18
CA ASP A 394 23.37 30.95 -31.90
C ASP A 394 22.53 32.16 -31.42
N MET A 395 22.98 32.89 -30.39
CA MET A 395 22.23 34.01 -29.81
C MET A 395 22.28 35.27 -30.70
N PRO A 396 21.13 35.80 -31.17
CA PRO A 396 21.10 36.98 -32.04
C PRO A 396 21.75 38.23 -31.44
N GLU A 397 21.71 38.37 -30.12
CA GLU A 397 22.29 39.50 -29.38
C GLU A 397 23.82 39.54 -29.43
N LEU A 398 24.46 38.42 -29.76
CA LEU A 398 25.91 38.26 -29.86
C LEU A 398 26.41 38.28 -31.31
N ASN A 399 25.53 38.56 -32.27
CA ASN A 399 25.90 38.80 -33.66
C ASN A 399 27.02 39.86 -33.76
N GLY A 400 28.12 39.50 -34.42
CA GLY A 400 29.32 40.33 -34.54
C GLY A 400 30.40 40.05 -33.49
N ILE A 401 30.20 39.07 -32.61
CA ILE A 401 31.24 38.53 -31.73
C ILE A 401 31.57 37.11 -32.21
N THR A 402 32.84 36.85 -32.48
CA THR A 402 33.31 35.50 -32.79
C THR A 402 33.43 34.70 -31.49
N ILE A 403 32.64 33.65 -31.35
CA ILE A 403 32.70 32.74 -30.20
C ILE A 403 33.35 31.44 -30.66
N LEU A 404 34.44 31.03 -30.01
CA LEU A 404 35.14 29.78 -30.29
C LEU A 404 34.87 28.80 -29.16
N ASN A 405 34.00 27.82 -29.40
CA ASN A 405 33.72 26.71 -28.49
C ASN A 405 34.77 25.61 -28.67
N LEU A 406 35.64 25.43 -27.67
CA LEU A 406 36.66 24.39 -27.66
C LEU A 406 36.38 23.38 -26.54
N GLU A 407 36.14 22.13 -26.93
CA GLU A 407 35.98 21.00 -26.00
C GLU A 407 37.34 20.38 -25.66
N THR A 408 37.45 19.76 -24.48
CA THR A 408 38.68 19.12 -23.98
C THR A 408 39.31 18.15 -24.94
N GLY A 409 38.51 17.33 -25.62
CA GLY A 409 38.96 16.37 -26.62
C GLY A 409 39.69 17.01 -27.81
N MET A 410 39.56 18.32 -28.00
CA MET A 410 40.25 19.05 -29.06
C MET A 410 41.66 19.48 -28.64
N PHE A 411 41.84 19.97 -27.41
CA PHE A 411 43.08 20.66 -27.02
C PHE A 411 43.92 19.95 -25.96
N ILE A 412 43.37 19.00 -25.20
CA ILE A 412 44.12 18.26 -24.17
C ILE A 412 44.89 17.09 -24.81
N VAL A 413 46.18 17.01 -24.49
CA VAL A 413 47.06 15.87 -24.83
C VAL A 413 47.80 15.40 -23.57
N PRO A 414 48.47 14.23 -23.57
CA PRO A 414 48.98 13.60 -22.35
C PRO A 414 49.95 14.45 -21.52
N ASP A 415 50.64 15.41 -22.13
CA ASP A 415 51.58 16.29 -21.46
C ASP A 415 51.14 17.77 -21.45
N ALA A 416 51.58 18.49 -20.42
CA ALA A 416 51.24 19.90 -20.21
C ALA A 416 51.72 20.82 -21.33
N ARG A 417 52.91 20.58 -21.89
CA ARG A 417 53.49 21.43 -22.94
C ARG A 417 52.78 21.21 -24.27
N GLY A 418 52.50 19.95 -24.61
CA GLY A 418 51.69 19.55 -25.75
C GLY A 418 50.29 20.17 -25.67
N THR A 419 49.67 20.18 -24.49
CA THR A 419 48.33 20.77 -24.29
C THR A 419 48.34 22.26 -24.57
N ILE A 420 49.36 22.99 -24.09
CA ILE A 420 49.53 24.42 -24.37
C ILE A 420 49.74 24.66 -25.88
N ASN A 421 50.59 23.86 -26.52
CA ASN A 421 50.89 23.98 -27.95
C ASN A 421 49.63 23.78 -28.81
N ASN A 422 48.91 22.70 -28.51
CA ASN A 422 47.71 22.34 -29.24
C ASN A 422 46.60 23.39 -29.05
N LEU A 423 46.39 23.85 -27.82
CA LEU A 423 45.44 24.93 -27.52
C LEU A 423 45.75 26.21 -28.31
N GLY A 424 47.01 26.65 -28.29
CA GLY A 424 47.44 27.83 -29.03
C GLY A 424 47.21 27.68 -30.55
N ALA A 425 47.59 26.52 -31.10
CA ALA A 425 47.43 26.24 -32.52
C ALA A 425 45.96 26.20 -32.95
N ILE A 426 45.09 25.55 -32.16
CA ILE A 426 43.65 25.45 -32.45
C ILE A 426 42.99 26.81 -32.44
N ILE A 427 43.30 27.68 -31.47
CA ILE A 427 42.74 29.04 -31.43
C ILE A 427 43.17 29.82 -32.68
N CYS A 428 44.44 29.76 -33.08
CA CYS A 428 44.93 30.44 -34.27
C CYS A 428 44.28 29.92 -35.56
N ASN A 429 44.23 28.60 -35.73
CA ASN A 429 43.66 27.96 -36.93
C ASN A 429 42.16 28.25 -37.05
N ALA A 430 41.40 28.11 -35.96
CA ALA A 430 39.96 28.40 -35.95
C ALA A 430 39.66 29.87 -36.29
N LEU A 431 40.51 30.80 -35.85
CA LEU A 431 40.39 32.21 -36.23
C LEU A 431 40.69 32.46 -37.70
N ILE A 432 41.75 31.85 -38.24
CA ILE A 432 42.12 31.98 -39.64
C ILE A 432 41.01 31.44 -40.54
N GLU A 433 40.45 30.28 -40.21
CA GLU A 433 39.36 29.64 -40.95
C GLU A 433 38.08 30.47 -40.96
N ARG A 434 37.69 31.05 -39.81
CA ARG A 434 36.45 31.85 -39.68
C ARG A 434 36.57 33.27 -40.22
N HIS A 435 37.79 33.79 -40.40
CA HIS A 435 38.03 35.17 -40.83
C HIS A 435 38.99 35.24 -42.03
N PRO A 436 38.47 35.39 -43.26
CA PRO A 436 39.30 35.43 -44.48
C PRO A 436 40.39 36.50 -44.48
N LYS A 437 40.19 37.63 -43.78
CA LYS A 437 41.20 38.70 -43.64
C LYS A 437 42.45 38.26 -42.88
N LEU A 438 42.36 37.17 -42.10
CA LEU A 438 43.45 36.63 -41.31
C LEU A 438 44.25 35.55 -42.05
N ALA A 439 43.88 35.19 -43.29
CA ALA A 439 44.52 34.13 -44.08
C ALA A 439 46.03 34.34 -44.31
N SER A 440 46.53 35.57 -44.19
CA SER A 440 47.96 35.88 -44.30
C SER A 440 48.76 35.64 -43.01
N LEU A 441 48.11 35.37 -41.88
CA LEU A 441 48.79 35.08 -40.61
C LEU A 441 49.21 33.61 -40.54
N THR A 442 50.40 33.39 -40.02
CA THR A 442 50.92 32.04 -39.74
C THR A 442 50.76 31.71 -38.27
N THR A 443 50.32 30.48 -37.97
CA THR A 443 50.26 29.96 -36.60
C THR A 443 51.67 29.92 -35.99
N PRO A 444 51.90 30.56 -34.83
CA PRO A 444 53.22 30.60 -34.22
C PRO A 444 53.59 29.26 -33.60
N ASP A 445 54.89 29.00 -33.43
CA ASP A 445 55.37 27.91 -32.59
C ASP A 445 55.23 28.32 -31.12
N PHE A 446 54.50 27.51 -30.36
CA PHE A 446 54.20 27.75 -28.95
C PHE A 446 55.26 27.17 -28.01
N SER A 447 56.00 26.14 -28.41
CA SER A 447 57.12 25.55 -27.65
C SER A 447 56.87 25.37 -26.13
N GLY A 448 55.65 25.05 -25.73
CA GLY A 448 55.22 24.84 -24.35
C GLY A 448 54.81 26.09 -23.57
N ALA A 449 54.65 27.25 -24.23
CA ALA A 449 54.19 28.50 -23.64
C ALA A 449 53.08 29.14 -24.50
N LEU A 450 52.01 29.61 -23.86
CA LEU A 450 50.90 30.26 -24.59
C LEU A 450 51.21 31.71 -25.00
N ALA A 451 52.32 32.27 -24.52
CA ALA A 451 52.70 33.67 -24.73
C ALA A 451 52.69 34.13 -26.21
N PRO A 452 53.13 33.32 -27.21
CA PRO A 452 53.08 33.68 -28.63
C PRO A 452 51.67 34.05 -29.14
N LEU A 453 50.61 33.54 -28.50
CA LEU A 453 49.22 33.88 -28.83
C LEU A 453 48.97 35.39 -28.72
N SER A 454 49.66 36.06 -27.79
CA SER A 454 49.57 37.51 -27.61
C SER A 454 50.03 38.30 -28.83
N GLY A 455 51.05 37.81 -29.53
CA GLY A 455 51.57 38.42 -30.75
C GLY A 455 50.65 38.18 -31.94
N PHE A 456 50.18 36.93 -32.09
CA PHE A 456 49.23 36.54 -33.11
C PHE A 456 47.93 37.35 -33.03
N LEU A 457 47.29 37.41 -31.85
CA LEU A 457 46.05 38.17 -31.65
C LEU A 457 46.24 39.67 -31.87
N ALA A 458 47.39 40.23 -31.50
CA ALA A 458 47.69 41.64 -31.78
C ALA A 458 47.80 41.91 -33.29
N ALA A 459 48.33 40.96 -34.08
CA ALA A 459 48.33 41.05 -35.53
C ALA A 459 46.90 40.89 -36.10
N ALA A 460 46.12 39.95 -35.57
CA ALA A 460 44.74 39.73 -35.98
C ALA A 460 43.85 40.97 -35.76
N PHE A 461 43.91 41.61 -34.59
CA PHE A 461 43.17 42.84 -34.31
C PHE A 461 43.64 44.05 -35.13
N ARG A 462 44.86 44.04 -35.66
CA ARG A 462 45.32 45.08 -36.60
C ARG A 462 44.76 44.86 -38.01
N LEU A 463 44.68 43.61 -38.46
CA LEU A 463 44.13 43.25 -39.76
C LEU A 463 42.60 43.39 -39.80
N ASP A 464 41.94 43.09 -38.68
CA ASP A 464 40.51 43.34 -38.49
C ASP A 464 40.23 44.05 -37.15
N PRO A 465 40.17 45.39 -37.15
CA PRO A 465 39.83 46.17 -35.95
C PRO A 465 38.41 45.94 -35.41
N SER A 466 37.51 45.36 -36.22
CA SER A 466 36.13 45.07 -35.82
C SER A 466 35.98 43.71 -35.14
N LEU A 467 37.02 42.86 -35.19
CA LEU A 467 37.02 41.52 -34.62
C LEU A 467 36.86 41.59 -33.10
N ARG A 468 35.78 41.01 -32.56
CA ARG A 468 35.58 40.78 -31.13
C ARG A 468 35.59 39.28 -30.89
N LEU A 469 36.32 38.81 -29.88
CA LEU A 469 36.58 37.39 -29.70
C LEU A 469 36.21 36.92 -28.28
N VAL A 470 35.51 35.80 -28.20
CA VAL A 470 35.28 35.03 -26.97
C VAL A 470 35.81 33.63 -27.18
N VAL A 471 36.74 33.19 -26.34
CA VAL A 471 37.25 31.81 -26.35
C VAL A 471 36.61 31.06 -25.19
N VAL A 472 35.83 30.04 -25.52
CA VAL A 472 35.23 29.13 -24.55
C VAL A 472 36.12 27.90 -24.46
N LEU A 473 36.58 27.60 -23.24
CA LEU A 473 37.27 26.36 -22.93
C LEU A 473 36.31 25.52 -22.07
N ASP A 474 35.63 24.56 -22.70
CA ASP A 474 34.77 23.63 -21.96
C ASP A 474 35.58 22.53 -21.28
N GLU A 475 35.04 21.98 -20.19
CA GLU A 475 35.71 21.00 -19.31
C GLU A 475 37.16 21.41 -18.91
N PHE A 476 37.37 22.70 -18.67
CA PHE A 476 38.65 23.30 -18.29
C PHE A 476 39.28 22.67 -17.03
N ASP A 477 38.49 22.01 -16.20
CA ASP A 477 38.96 21.30 -15.02
C ASP A 477 39.48 19.87 -15.27
N ALA A 478 39.44 19.41 -16.53
CA ALA A 478 40.11 18.19 -16.98
C ALA A 478 41.58 18.41 -17.38
N LEU A 479 42.11 19.63 -17.22
CA LEU A 479 43.51 19.94 -17.51
C LEU A 479 44.46 18.98 -16.75
N PRO A 480 45.62 18.62 -17.32
CA PRO A 480 46.64 17.89 -16.59
C PRO A 480 47.02 18.56 -15.26
N PRO A 481 47.23 17.82 -14.15
CA PRO A 481 47.61 18.38 -12.84
C PRO A 481 48.79 19.37 -12.88
N ALA A 482 49.75 19.13 -13.77
CA ALA A 482 50.90 20.00 -13.98
C ALA A 482 50.55 21.42 -14.49
N LEU A 483 49.36 21.62 -15.07
CA LEU A 483 48.90 22.91 -15.59
C LEU A 483 48.12 23.75 -14.57
N TYR A 484 47.55 23.16 -13.52
CA TYR A 484 46.75 23.92 -12.54
C TYR A 484 47.32 23.88 -11.11
N ARG A 485 48.11 22.87 -10.73
CA ARG A 485 48.89 22.88 -9.49
C ARG A 485 50.04 23.90 -9.60
N ARG A 486 50.57 24.36 -8.47
CA ARG A 486 51.66 25.35 -8.45
C ARG A 486 52.93 24.79 -9.12
N GLY A 487 53.43 25.50 -10.12
CA GLY A 487 54.67 25.19 -10.85
C GLY A 487 54.96 26.25 -11.91
N ASP A 488 56.15 26.20 -12.52
CA ASP A 488 56.58 27.23 -13.48
C ASP A 488 55.72 27.26 -14.74
N ILE A 489 55.34 26.08 -15.26
CA ILE A 489 54.52 25.94 -16.47
C ILE A 489 53.09 26.46 -16.21
N SER A 490 52.48 26.09 -15.08
CA SER A 490 51.14 26.57 -14.71
C SER A 490 51.13 28.08 -14.47
N HIS A 491 52.16 28.62 -13.79
CA HIS A 491 52.29 30.04 -13.56
C HIS A 491 52.41 30.82 -14.89
N ALA A 492 53.24 30.35 -15.83
CA ALA A 492 53.37 30.97 -17.15
C ALA A 492 52.06 30.90 -17.96
N PHE A 493 51.36 29.76 -17.90
CA PHE A 493 50.07 29.56 -18.56
C PHE A 493 48.99 30.53 -18.06
N PHE A 494 48.73 30.53 -16.74
CA PHE A 494 47.70 31.39 -16.14
C PHE A 494 48.06 32.88 -16.20
N THR A 495 49.34 33.23 -16.11
CA THR A 495 49.80 34.62 -16.32
C THR A 495 49.48 35.10 -17.74
N THR A 496 49.65 34.23 -18.73
CA THR A 496 49.30 34.53 -20.12
C THR A 496 47.78 34.69 -20.28
N ILE A 497 46.99 33.75 -19.78
CA ILE A 497 45.52 33.81 -19.80
C ILE A 497 45.01 35.10 -19.15
N ARG A 498 45.55 35.49 -17.99
CA ARG A 498 45.22 36.76 -17.31
C ARG A 498 45.56 37.99 -18.13
N SER A 499 46.70 37.96 -18.81
CA SER A 499 47.15 39.08 -19.64
C SER A 499 46.30 39.21 -20.90
N LEU A 500 45.93 38.08 -21.50
CA LEU A 500 45.03 38.03 -22.66
C LEU A 500 43.61 38.47 -22.30
N SER A 501 43.05 37.99 -21.19
CA SER A 501 41.70 38.36 -20.73
C SER A 501 41.56 39.84 -20.34
N ALA A 502 42.67 40.56 -20.16
CA ALA A 502 42.70 42.00 -19.92
C ALA A 502 42.70 42.84 -21.20
N ARG A 503 42.98 42.24 -22.37
CA ARG A 503 43.08 42.94 -23.65
C ARG A 503 41.70 43.10 -24.28
N ARG A 504 41.38 44.32 -24.73
CA ARG A 504 40.21 44.55 -25.57
C ARG A 504 40.57 44.18 -27.02
N PRO A 505 39.68 43.53 -27.79
CA PRO A 505 38.32 43.05 -27.48
C PRO A 505 38.23 41.51 -27.29
N LEU A 506 38.99 40.94 -26.34
CA LEU A 506 39.05 39.49 -26.06
C LEU A 506 38.43 39.15 -24.69
N GLY A 507 37.61 38.10 -24.64
CA GLY A 507 37.13 37.47 -23.40
C GLY A 507 37.34 35.96 -23.39
N PHE A 508 37.35 35.37 -22.19
CA PHE A 508 37.43 33.92 -21.99
C PHE A 508 36.25 33.43 -21.15
N ILE A 509 35.69 32.29 -21.53
CA ILE A 509 34.73 31.55 -20.69
C ILE A 509 35.37 30.21 -20.36
N LEU A 510 35.75 30.04 -19.09
CA LEU A 510 36.30 28.77 -18.59
C LEU A 510 35.14 28.00 -17.97
N VAL A 511 34.76 26.88 -18.57
CA VAL A 511 33.67 26.04 -18.08
C VAL A 511 34.27 24.81 -17.42
N GLY A 512 33.80 24.44 -16.23
CA GLY A 512 34.28 23.23 -15.58
C GLY A 512 33.32 22.68 -14.54
N GLY A 513 33.62 21.48 -14.07
CA GLY A 513 32.94 20.78 -12.98
C GLY A 513 33.27 21.36 -11.60
N GLU A 514 33.36 20.45 -10.63
CA GLU A 514 33.55 20.80 -9.21
C GLU A 514 35.02 21.03 -8.85
N THR A 515 35.94 20.50 -9.67
CA THR A 515 37.40 20.72 -9.51
C THR A 515 37.81 22.16 -9.81
N MET A 516 36.94 22.95 -10.47
CA MET A 516 37.13 24.40 -10.65
C MET A 516 37.36 25.15 -9.34
N ALA A 517 36.79 24.69 -8.22
CA ALA A 517 37.03 25.31 -6.92
C ALA A 517 38.52 25.26 -6.51
N GLU A 518 39.21 24.15 -6.80
CA GLU A 518 40.64 24.00 -6.54
C GLU A 518 41.46 24.93 -7.43
N ILE A 519 41.16 24.96 -8.73
CA ILE A 519 41.83 25.83 -9.71
C ILE A 519 41.70 27.29 -9.27
N LEU A 520 40.49 27.72 -8.87
CA LEU A 520 40.24 29.07 -8.38
C LEU A 520 40.95 29.36 -7.05
N SER A 521 41.06 28.38 -6.15
CA SER A 521 41.82 28.54 -4.90
C SER A 521 43.33 28.62 -5.11
N THR A 522 43.87 27.87 -6.08
CA THR A 522 45.31 27.79 -6.34
C THR A 522 45.79 28.93 -7.21
N GLN A 523 44.99 29.31 -8.22
CA GLN A 523 45.32 30.31 -9.25
C GLN A 523 44.46 31.58 -9.14
N GLY A 524 43.81 31.82 -7.99
CA GLY A 524 42.84 32.89 -7.81
C GLY A 524 43.37 34.29 -8.09
N GLU A 525 44.64 34.57 -7.76
CA GLU A 525 45.29 35.84 -8.11
C GLU A 525 45.38 36.06 -9.63
N MET A 526 45.54 34.97 -10.40
CA MET A 526 45.63 35.03 -11.85
C MET A 526 44.26 35.11 -12.52
N LEU A 527 43.23 34.54 -11.87
CA LEU A 527 41.86 34.51 -12.36
C LEU A 527 40.96 35.59 -11.74
N ASN A 528 41.50 36.55 -10.99
CA ASN A 528 40.73 37.59 -10.30
C ASN A 528 39.88 38.51 -11.22
N LYS A 529 40.18 38.54 -12.52
CA LYS A 529 39.40 39.26 -13.55
C LYS A 529 38.21 38.46 -14.09
N PHE A 530 38.15 37.17 -13.80
CA PHE A 530 37.08 36.28 -14.24
C PHE A 530 35.93 36.34 -13.25
N ARG A 531 34.71 36.50 -13.78
CA ARG A 531 33.50 36.50 -12.94
C ARG A 531 33.04 35.06 -12.71
N PRO A 532 32.86 34.63 -11.44
CA PRO A 532 32.29 33.33 -11.16
C PRO A 532 30.80 33.32 -11.54
N LEU A 533 30.36 32.30 -12.27
CA LEU A 533 28.97 32.01 -12.57
C LEU A 533 28.70 30.54 -12.22
N ARG A 534 27.93 30.31 -11.16
CA ARG A 534 27.54 28.96 -10.74
C ARG A 534 26.24 28.55 -11.43
N ILE A 535 26.24 27.38 -12.06
CA ILE A 535 25.03 26.74 -12.60
C ILE A 535 24.70 25.55 -11.70
N ASP A 536 23.49 25.54 -11.13
CA ASP A 536 22.99 24.51 -10.21
C ASP A 536 21.63 23.98 -10.70
N TYR A 537 20.96 23.11 -9.95
CA TYR A 537 19.67 22.51 -10.32
C TYR A 537 18.57 23.59 -10.40
N LEU A 538 17.49 23.31 -11.12
CA LEU A 538 16.34 24.22 -11.17
C LEU A 538 15.58 24.15 -9.84
N GLU A 539 15.59 25.24 -9.07
CA GLU A 539 14.97 25.27 -7.74
C GLU A 539 13.45 25.48 -7.81
N LYS A 540 12.68 24.69 -7.05
CA LYS A 540 11.21 24.76 -7.03
C LYS A 540 10.67 26.15 -6.67
N GLN A 541 11.35 26.91 -5.83
CA GLN A 541 10.87 28.20 -5.34
C GLN A 541 11.01 29.32 -6.37
N SER A 542 12.07 29.29 -7.17
CA SER A 542 12.45 30.40 -8.06
C SER A 542 12.35 30.06 -9.54
N GLN A 543 12.44 28.77 -9.90
CA GLN A 543 12.58 28.29 -11.29
C GLN A 543 11.56 27.17 -11.62
N TRP A 544 10.41 27.14 -10.94
CA TRP A 544 9.36 26.16 -11.22
C TRP A 544 8.82 26.26 -12.66
N SER A 545 8.62 27.48 -13.16
CA SER A 545 8.17 27.70 -14.55
C SER A 545 9.16 27.14 -15.57
N ASP A 546 10.47 27.34 -15.33
CA ASP A 546 11.54 26.82 -16.19
C ASP A 546 11.52 25.29 -16.20
N PHE A 547 11.33 24.66 -15.02
CA PHE A 547 11.21 23.21 -14.92
C PHE A 547 9.97 22.68 -15.65
N VAL A 548 8.82 23.32 -15.48
CA VAL A 548 7.57 22.95 -16.20
C VAL A 548 7.77 23.06 -17.70
N GLN A 549 8.41 24.12 -18.19
CA GLN A 549 8.72 24.27 -19.62
C GLN A 549 9.69 23.20 -20.11
N LEU A 550 10.73 22.85 -19.33
CA LEU A 550 11.70 21.81 -19.69
C LEU A 550 10.99 20.47 -19.93
N VAL A 551 9.94 20.20 -19.16
CA VAL A 551 9.14 18.98 -19.25
C VAL A 551 8.10 19.08 -20.37
N ARG A 552 7.33 20.16 -20.49
CA ARG A 552 6.17 20.21 -21.42
C ARG A 552 6.52 20.65 -22.83
N ARG A 553 7.37 21.67 -22.97
CA ARG A 553 7.63 22.33 -24.26
C ARG A 553 8.18 21.37 -25.34
N PRO A 554 9.10 20.43 -25.03
CA PRO A 554 9.61 19.53 -26.06
C PRO A 554 8.54 18.66 -26.73
N ILE A 555 7.39 18.43 -26.08
CA ILE A 555 6.32 17.59 -26.63
C ILE A 555 4.96 18.30 -26.71
N GLU A 556 4.94 19.63 -26.66
CA GLU A 556 3.70 20.41 -26.59
C GLU A 556 2.77 20.17 -27.79
N ASP A 557 3.33 19.87 -28.96
CA ASP A 557 2.59 19.54 -30.17
C ASP A 557 2.08 18.09 -30.21
N TRP A 558 2.62 17.20 -29.36
CA TRP A 558 2.29 15.77 -29.37
C TRP A 558 1.46 15.32 -28.17
N ALA A 559 1.61 15.95 -27.01
CA ALA A 559 1.06 15.43 -25.76
C ALA A 559 0.86 16.47 -24.66
N THR A 560 -0.02 16.13 -23.73
CA THR A 560 -0.30 16.91 -22.52
C THR A 560 0.16 16.15 -21.29
N ILE A 561 0.93 16.80 -20.41
CA ILE A 561 1.40 16.24 -19.13
C ILE A 561 0.71 16.99 -18.00
N THR A 562 0.07 16.30 -17.04
CA THR A 562 -0.62 16.93 -15.90
C THR A 562 0.35 17.53 -14.87
N ASP A 563 -0.12 18.48 -14.04
CA ASP A 563 0.71 19.10 -12.99
C ASP A 563 1.15 18.10 -11.91
N GLU A 564 0.33 17.09 -11.64
CA GLU A 564 0.65 15.98 -10.74
C GLU A 564 1.88 15.21 -11.27
N ALA A 565 1.87 14.83 -12.56
CA ALA A 565 2.97 14.13 -13.19
C ALA A 565 4.27 14.96 -13.17
N VAL A 566 4.19 16.28 -13.43
CA VAL A 566 5.35 17.18 -13.35
C VAL A 566 5.88 17.26 -11.91
N THR A 567 4.99 17.34 -10.92
CA THR A 567 5.37 17.36 -9.49
C THR A 567 6.05 16.07 -9.07
N MET A 568 5.54 14.92 -9.52
CA MET A 568 6.15 13.61 -9.29
C MET A 568 7.55 13.53 -9.91
N LEU A 569 7.71 13.99 -11.15
CA LEU A 569 8.99 14.02 -11.85
C LEU A 569 10.01 14.93 -11.13
N TYR A 570 9.58 16.10 -10.64
CA TYR A 570 10.44 16.96 -9.82
C TYR A 570 10.87 16.25 -8.54
N GLY A 571 9.96 15.57 -7.85
CA GLY A 571 10.27 14.79 -6.65
C GLY A 571 11.35 13.73 -6.89
N MET A 572 11.39 13.15 -8.10
CA MET A 572 12.39 12.15 -8.49
C MET A 572 13.75 12.74 -8.88
N THR A 573 13.77 13.93 -9.47
CA THR A 573 14.95 14.50 -10.14
C THR A 573 15.54 15.72 -9.42
N ALA A 574 14.80 16.29 -8.46
CA ALA A 574 15.10 17.52 -7.75
C ALA A 574 15.42 18.72 -8.67
N GLY A 575 14.85 18.75 -9.89
CA GLY A 575 15.08 19.82 -10.85
C GLY A 575 16.39 19.71 -11.64
N ASN A 576 17.09 18.57 -11.59
CA ASN A 576 18.27 18.34 -12.44
C ASN A 576 17.84 18.15 -13.90
N PRO A 577 18.32 18.98 -14.85
CA PRO A 577 17.87 18.91 -16.25
C PRO A 577 18.16 17.57 -16.94
N PHE A 578 19.32 16.95 -16.67
CA PHE A 578 19.69 15.68 -17.28
C PHE A 578 18.77 14.54 -16.80
N PHE A 579 18.58 14.38 -15.48
CA PHE A 579 17.72 13.32 -14.96
C PHE A 579 16.25 13.52 -15.34
N THR A 580 15.82 14.78 -15.48
CA THR A 580 14.48 15.12 -15.98
C THR A 580 14.30 14.63 -17.41
N LYS A 581 15.21 15.01 -18.32
CA LYS A 581 15.18 14.54 -19.71
C LYS A 581 15.29 13.02 -19.81
N PHE A 582 16.14 12.39 -19.01
CA PHE A 582 16.33 10.94 -18.98
C PHE A 582 15.02 10.19 -18.71
N ILE A 583 14.25 10.60 -17.69
CA ILE A 583 12.93 10.00 -17.42
C ILE A 583 11.92 10.35 -18.51
N CYS A 584 11.95 11.58 -19.03
CA CYS A 584 11.07 11.99 -20.12
C CYS A 584 11.31 11.22 -21.42
N THR A 585 12.52 10.73 -21.69
CA THR A 585 12.80 9.83 -22.82
C THR A 585 12.02 8.53 -22.68
N GLU A 586 12.05 7.90 -21.50
CA GLU A 586 11.27 6.67 -21.22
C GLU A 586 9.76 6.94 -21.27
N LEU A 587 9.33 8.13 -20.84
CA LEU A 587 7.93 8.54 -20.94
C LEU A 587 7.46 8.60 -22.40
N VAL A 588 8.27 9.17 -23.30
CA VAL A 588 7.94 9.26 -24.73
C VAL A 588 7.86 7.87 -25.35
N GLU A 589 8.74 6.93 -24.97
CA GLU A 589 8.66 5.55 -25.46
C GLU A 589 7.38 4.84 -24.99
N GLU A 590 6.96 5.05 -23.73
CA GLU A 590 5.68 4.54 -23.22
C GLU A 590 4.48 5.15 -23.96
N MET A 591 4.52 6.46 -24.24
CA MET A 591 3.49 7.15 -25.03
C MET A 591 3.40 6.59 -26.44
N LYS A 592 4.54 6.41 -27.14
CA LYS A 592 4.60 5.81 -28.49
C LYS A 592 4.01 4.41 -28.50
N ARG A 593 4.35 3.59 -27.50
CA ARG A 593 3.91 2.20 -27.38
C ARG A 593 2.39 2.09 -27.19
N ARG A 594 1.80 2.97 -26.37
CA ARG A 594 0.36 2.98 -26.09
C ARG A 594 -0.46 3.83 -27.05
N ARG A 595 0.19 4.69 -27.84
CA ARG A 595 -0.43 5.77 -28.60
C ARG A 595 -1.32 6.67 -27.73
N ASP A 596 -0.90 6.87 -26.49
CA ASP A 596 -1.57 7.69 -25.49
C ASP A 596 -0.79 9.01 -25.34
N ALA A 597 -1.46 10.12 -25.65
CA ALA A 597 -0.87 11.45 -25.61
C ALA A 597 -1.21 12.23 -24.33
N PHE A 598 -1.88 11.61 -23.37
CA PHE A 598 -2.26 12.25 -22.11
C PHE A 598 -1.57 11.59 -20.92
N VAL A 599 -0.56 12.27 -20.38
CA VAL A 599 0.30 11.74 -19.32
C VAL A 599 -0.18 12.20 -17.95
N THR A 600 -0.64 11.25 -17.14
CA THR A 600 -1.00 11.45 -15.73
C THR A 600 0.10 10.96 -14.79
N GLY A 601 -0.14 11.03 -13.46
CA GLY A 601 0.75 10.43 -12.48
C GLY A 601 0.97 8.92 -12.69
N ALA A 602 0.01 8.21 -13.30
CA ALA A 602 0.13 6.78 -13.57
C ALA A 602 1.16 6.49 -14.68
N GLU A 603 1.07 7.17 -15.82
CA GLU A 603 2.04 7.05 -16.91
C GLU A 603 3.45 7.47 -16.45
N MET A 604 3.56 8.57 -15.71
CA MET A 604 4.84 9.05 -15.17
C MET A 604 5.48 8.04 -14.22
N ARG A 605 4.69 7.42 -13.33
CA ARG A 605 5.17 6.40 -12.38
C ARG A 605 5.76 5.19 -13.11
N ARG A 606 5.13 4.75 -14.20
CA ARG A 606 5.66 3.66 -15.04
C ARG A 606 6.97 4.06 -15.71
N ALA A 607 7.03 5.26 -16.30
CA ALA A 607 8.26 5.78 -16.91
C ALA A 607 9.42 5.86 -15.89
N ILE A 608 9.16 6.32 -14.66
CA ILE A 608 10.14 6.34 -13.57
C ILE A 608 10.63 4.93 -13.23
N ALA A 609 9.72 3.96 -13.11
CA ALA A 609 10.08 2.58 -12.77
C ALA A 609 11.00 1.95 -13.84
N VAL A 610 10.70 2.17 -15.12
CA VAL A 610 11.56 1.73 -16.23
C VAL A 610 12.91 2.45 -16.20
N SER A 611 12.91 3.77 -15.98
CA SER A 611 14.11 4.60 -15.93
C SER A 611 15.12 4.13 -14.87
N VAL A 612 14.66 3.69 -13.70
CA VAL A 612 15.55 3.14 -12.65
C VAL A 612 16.29 1.91 -13.16
N GLY A 613 15.61 1.02 -13.90
CA GLY A 613 16.19 -0.20 -14.46
C GLY A 613 17.13 0.04 -15.65
N HIS A 614 16.93 1.12 -16.42
CA HIS A 614 17.81 1.51 -17.52
C HIS A 614 18.99 2.39 -17.07
N ALA A 615 18.94 2.96 -15.87
CA ALA A 615 20.01 3.81 -15.37
C ALA A 615 21.29 2.98 -15.12
N GLY A 616 22.34 3.29 -15.88
CA GLY A 616 23.66 2.70 -15.71
C GLY A 616 24.50 3.45 -14.67
N ILE A 617 25.59 2.82 -14.21
CA ILE A 617 26.57 3.43 -13.30
C ILE A 617 27.07 4.79 -13.81
N ASN A 618 27.29 4.90 -15.12
CA ASN A 618 27.81 6.10 -15.78
C ASN A 618 26.91 7.33 -15.55
N ASN A 619 25.60 7.14 -15.34
CA ASN A 619 24.66 8.22 -15.07
C ASN A 619 24.96 8.92 -13.73
N PHE A 620 25.48 8.18 -12.75
CA PHE A 620 25.70 8.66 -11.38
C PHE A 620 27.18 8.79 -10.99
N GLN A 621 28.10 8.27 -11.80
CA GLN A 621 29.54 8.21 -11.52
C GLN A 621 30.16 9.51 -10.98
N HIS A 622 29.78 10.63 -11.57
CA HIS A 622 30.22 11.97 -11.16
C HIS A 622 29.93 12.30 -9.68
N PHE A 623 28.94 11.67 -9.05
CA PHE A 623 28.66 11.90 -7.62
C PHE A 623 29.82 11.47 -6.72
N TRP A 624 30.55 10.40 -7.05
CA TRP A 624 31.69 9.94 -6.23
C TRP A 624 33.06 10.25 -6.87
N ASP A 625 33.16 10.39 -8.19
CA ASP A 625 34.44 10.60 -8.88
C ASP A 625 34.86 12.07 -9.04
N ASP A 626 33.90 13.00 -9.13
CA ASP A 626 34.20 14.43 -9.34
C ASP A 626 34.55 15.14 -8.02
N GLY A 627 35.29 16.26 -8.13
CA GLY A 627 35.63 17.10 -6.98
C GLY A 627 36.58 16.45 -5.97
N VAL A 628 37.26 15.36 -6.36
CA VAL A 628 38.31 14.71 -5.56
C VAL A 628 39.64 15.40 -5.85
N VAL A 629 40.28 15.91 -4.80
CA VAL A 629 41.56 16.63 -4.90
C VAL A 629 42.55 16.01 -3.93
N ALA A 630 43.65 15.46 -4.44
CA ALA A 630 44.72 14.93 -3.62
C ALA A 630 46.11 15.14 -4.24
N SER A 631 47.16 14.92 -3.44
CA SER A 631 48.56 15.15 -3.82
C SER A 631 49.11 14.19 -4.86
N SER A 632 48.55 12.98 -4.97
CA SER A 632 48.95 11.90 -5.88
C SER A 632 47.72 11.19 -6.45
N ASP A 633 47.87 10.54 -7.60
CA ASP A 633 46.79 9.79 -8.25
C ASP A 633 46.31 8.62 -7.38
N GLU A 634 47.23 7.94 -6.68
CA GLU A 634 46.91 6.90 -5.70
C GLU A 634 45.92 7.39 -4.63
N ARG A 635 46.14 8.59 -4.08
CA ARG A 635 45.24 9.17 -3.07
C ARG A 635 43.90 9.61 -3.64
N ILE A 636 43.85 10.01 -4.91
CA ILE A 636 42.59 10.31 -5.60
C ILE A 636 41.76 9.02 -5.70
N ASP A 637 42.39 7.92 -6.08
CA ASP A 637 41.71 6.63 -6.22
C ASP A 637 41.27 6.06 -4.86
N GLU A 638 42.07 6.22 -3.81
CA GLU A 638 41.69 5.90 -2.43
C GLU A 638 40.45 6.69 -1.97
N GLU A 639 40.41 8.00 -2.21
CA GLU A 639 39.28 8.84 -1.81
C GLU A 639 38.02 8.49 -2.60
N ARG A 640 38.13 8.21 -3.90
CA ARG A 640 37.02 7.72 -4.73
C ARG A 640 36.49 6.38 -4.23
N ALA A 641 37.39 5.46 -3.84
CA ALA A 641 37.00 4.19 -3.25
C ALA A 641 36.29 4.37 -1.90
N CYS A 642 36.78 5.26 -1.05
CA CYS A 642 36.15 5.62 0.22
C CYS A 642 34.72 6.16 0.00
N ARG A 643 34.55 7.11 -0.93
CA ARG A 643 33.25 7.65 -1.33
C ARG A 643 32.27 6.59 -1.82
N ARG A 644 32.73 5.65 -2.66
CA ARG A 644 31.91 4.51 -3.12
C ARG A 644 31.48 3.61 -1.98
N ARG A 645 32.38 3.28 -1.05
CA ARG A 645 32.09 2.46 0.14
C ARG A 645 31.07 3.13 1.08
N VAL A 646 31.14 4.45 1.26
CA VAL A 646 30.12 5.19 2.02
C VAL A 646 28.77 5.18 1.32
N MET A 647 28.73 5.34 -0.02
CA MET A 647 27.49 5.23 -0.80
C MET A 647 26.89 3.82 -0.72
N LEU A 648 27.70 2.77 -0.82
CA LEU A 648 27.25 1.39 -0.61
C LEU A 648 26.64 1.21 0.78
N SER A 649 27.30 1.73 1.81
CA SER A 649 26.84 1.67 3.20
C SER A 649 25.51 2.41 3.39
N LEU A 650 25.37 3.60 2.80
CA LEU A 650 24.10 4.34 2.78
C LEU A 650 22.99 3.54 2.08
N GLY A 651 23.30 2.90 0.93
CA GLY A 651 22.37 2.03 0.22
C GLY A 651 21.90 0.84 1.08
N GLU A 652 22.78 0.22 1.87
CA GLU A 652 22.41 -0.84 2.81
C GLU A 652 21.51 -0.35 3.95
N VAL A 653 21.77 0.83 4.50
CA VAL A 653 20.94 1.44 5.55
C VAL A 653 19.55 1.77 5.00
N LEU A 654 19.49 2.43 3.84
CA LEU A 654 18.24 2.73 3.12
C LEU A 654 17.43 1.46 2.83
N ARG A 655 18.11 0.39 2.39
CA ARG A 655 17.50 -0.92 2.14
C ARG A 655 16.92 -1.54 3.41
N SER A 656 17.60 -1.39 4.55
CA SER A 656 17.16 -1.90 5.84
C SER A 656 16.03 -1.07 6.47
N LYS A 657 15.67 0.07 5.86
CA LYS A 657 14.77 1.09 6.43
C LYS A 657 15.20 1.60 7.81
N ASP A 658 16.48 1.43 8.11
CA ASP A 658 17.09 1.99 9.30
C ASP A 658 17.21 3.52 9.13
N ARG A 659 17.23 4.26 10.24
CA ARG A 659 17.47 5.71 10.19
C ARG A 659 18.83 5.96 9.54
N CYS A 660 18.89 6.83 8.53
CA CYS A 660 20.12 7.15 7.82
C CYS A 660 21.02 8.12 8.60
N SER A 661 21.33 7.79 9.85
CA SER A 661 22.24 8.53 10.72
C SER A 661 23.70 8.19 10.40
N VAL A 662 24.64 9.07 10.80
CA VAL A 662 26.08 8.82 10.67
C VAL A 662 26.47 7.51 11.35
N GLU A 663 25.92 7.23 12.53
CA GLU A 663 26.18 6.00 13.32
C GLU A 663 25.79 4.73 12.56
N ASN A 664 24.58 4.70 11.99
CA ASN A 664 24.10 3.53 11.24
C ASN A 664 24.90 3.33 9.95
N ILE A 665 25.22 4.41 9.24
CA ILE A 665 26.04 4.35 8.03
C ILE A 665 27.46 3.89 8.37
N ALA A 666 28.07 4.42 9.44
CA ALA A 666 29.40 4.01 9.91
C ALA A 666 29.43 2.54 10.35
N THR A 667 28.36 2.07 11.00
CA THR A 667 28.22 0.66 11.39
C THR A 667 28.28 -0.26 10.17
N ARG A 668 27.58 0.08 9.08
CA ARG A 668 27.67 -0.69 7.81
C ARG A 668 29.02 -0.52 7.14
N ALA A 669 29.55 0.71 7.12
CA ALA A 669 30.84 1.06 6.53
C ALA A 669 32.03 0.34 7.18
N SER A 670 31.93 0.00 8.46
CA SER A 670 32.97 -0.76 9.17
C SER A 670 33.28 -2.11 8.52
N ARG A 671 32.28 -2.75 7.87
CA ARG A 671 32.43 -4.00 7.10
C ARG A 671 33.30 -3.83 5.86
N PHE A 672 33.38 -2.60 5.35
CA PHE A 672 34.22 -2.21 4.21
C PHE A 672 35.54 -1.57 4.65
N GLY A 673 35.91 -1.71 5.93
CA GLY A 673 37.16 -1.20 6.50
C GLY A 673 37.19 0.31 6.70
N LEU A 674 36.03 0.99 6.74
CA LEU A 674 35.97 2.43 6.99
C LEU A 674 35.68 2.74 8.46
N GLY A 675 36.41 3.71 9.01
CA GLY A 675 36.12 4.27 10.33
C GLY A 675 35.02 5.32 10.31
N GLU A 676 34.44 5.62 11.47
CA GLU A 676 33.41 6.65 11.63
C GLU A 676 33.87 8.04 11.16
N THR A 677 35.14 8.39 11.42
CA THR A 677 35.74 9.67 10.97
C THR A 677 35.73 9.80 9.45
N ASP A 678 36.03 8.73 8.72
CA ASP A 678 36.02 8.73 7.25
C ASP A 678 34.60 8.90 6.72
N VAL A 679 33.65 8.18 7.31
CA VAL A 679 32.23 8.28 6.99
C VAL A 679 31.72 9.71 7.20
N HIS A 680 31.97 10.30 8.38
CA HIS A 680 31.53 11.65 8.68
C HIS A 680 32.11 12.67 7.69
N ARG A 681 33.41 12.57 7.38
CA ARG A 681 34.07 13.45 6.42
C ARG A 681 33.45 13.34 5.01
N VAL A 682 33.19 12.12 4.55
CA VAL A 682 32.62 11.87 3.22
C VAL A 682 31.16 12.32 3.14
N LEU A 683 30.35 12.07 4.18
CA LEU A 683 28.96 12.53 4.23
C LEU A 683 28.86 14.05 4.21
N ALA A 684 29.71 14.75 4.98
CA ALA A 684 29.78 16.20 4.96
C ALA A 684 30.21 16.76 3.59
N ASP A 685 31.11 16.07 2.87
CA ASP A 685 31.48 16.42 1.50
C ASP A 685 30.30 16.25 0.53
N PHE A 686 29.58 15.13 0.60
CA PHE A 686 28.40 14.91 -0.24
C PHE A 686 27.27 15.90 0.04
N GLU A 687 27.07 16.30 1.29
CA GLU A 687 26.11 17.34 1.66
C GLU A 687 26.52 18.71 1.08
N LYS A 688 27.79 19.10 1.25
CA LYS A 688 28.33 20.34 0.67
C LYS A 688 28.16 20.38 -0.85
N ARG A 689 28.33 19.24 -1.52
CA ARG A 689 28.16 19.07 -2.97
C ARG A 689 26.69 18.88 -3.38
N LYS A 690 25.75 18.91 -2.42
CA LYS A 690 24.31 18.69 -2.62
C LYS A 690 23.98 17.35 -3.31
N VAL A 691 24.84 16.35 -3.16
CA VAL A 691 24.53 14.96 -3.56
C VAL A 691 23.56 14.36 -2.54
N LEU A 692 23.85 14.59 -1.26
CA LEU A 692 22.99 14.26 -0.13
C LEU A 692 22.39 15.54 0.47
N VAL A 693 21.29 15.38 1.17
CA VAL A 693 20.65 16.41 2.01
C VAL A 693 20.38 15.82 3.37
N GLN A 694 20.67 16.59 4.42
CA GLN A 694 20.46 16.19 5.80
C GLN A 694 19.20 16.89 6.37
N ASN A 695 18.30 16.10 6.97
CA ASN A 695 17.13 16.59 7.71
C ASN A 695 17.02 15.81 9.01
N ASN A 696 16.91 16.48 10.16
CA ASN A 696 16.76 15.84 11.48
C ASN A 696 17.80 14.72 11.75
N ASP A 697 19.07 15.00 11.43
CA ASP A 697 20.21 14.07 11.53
C ASP A 697 20.15 12.84 10.60
N GLU A 698 19.25 12.84 9.61
CA GLU A 698 19.14 11.77 8.62
C GLU A 698 19.56 12.25 7.23
N TYR A 699 20.42 11.47 6.58
CA TYR A 699 20.86 11.72 5.22
C TYR A 699 19.90 11.07 4.22
N SER A 700 19.60 11.79 3.14
CA SER A 700 18.89 11.25 1.97
C SER A 700 19.50 11.77 0.69
N CYS A 701 19.32 11.05 -0.41
CA CYS A 701 19.82 11.50 -1.70
C CYS A 701 18.95 12.65 -2.21
N LYS A 702 19.59 13.74 -2.65
CA LYS A 702 18.88 14.88 -3.24
C LYS A 702 18.08 14.43 -4.48
N VAL A 703 18.70 13.60 -5.33
CA VAL A 703 18.04 12.98 -6.48
C VAL A 703 17.49 11.62 -6.04
N ARG A 704 16.16 11.50 -5.92
CA ARG A 704 15.51 10.24 -5.49
C ARG A 704 15.63 9.12 -6.52
N LEU A 705 15.82 9.45 -7.82
CA LEU A 705 16.17 8.45 -8.83
C LEU A 705 17.48 7.74 -8.47
N PHE A 706 18.50 8.48 -8.01
CA PHE A 706 19.76 7.91 -7.56
C PHE A 706 19.60 7.09 -6.28
N GLU A 707 18.75 7.53 -5.35
CA GLU A 707 18.42 6.75 -4.15
C GLU A 707 17.85 5.37 -4.48
N ARG A 708 16.84 5.33 -5.36
CA ARG A 708 16.23 4.08 -5.81
C ARG A 708 17.25 3.20 -6.53
N TRP A 709 18.04 3.77 -7.43
CA TRP A 709 19.12 3.05 -8.10
C TRP A 709 20.17 2.50 -7.12
N LEU A 710 20.54 3.26 -6.09
CA LEU A 710 21.51 2.83 -5.08
C LEU A 710 20.97 1.64 -4.27
N VAL A 711 19.68 1.66 -3.94
CA VAL A 711 19.00 0.54 -3.29
C VAL A 711 18.93 -0.67 -4.24
N ASP A 712 18.51 -0.48 -5.49
CA ASP A 712 18.18 -1.54 -6.44
C ASP A 712 19.38 -2.14 -7.19
N GLU A 713 20.40 -1.37 -7.52
CA GLU A 713 21.54 -1.83 -8.31
C GLU A 713 22.89 -1.44 -7.69
N GLY A 714 22.92 -0.54 -6.70
CA GLY A 714 24.14 0.00 -6.12
C GLY A 714 25.15 -1.04 -5.62
N VAL A 715 24.69 -2.11 -4.97
CA VAL A 715 25.55 -3.20 -4.45
C VAL A 715 26.29 -3.94 -5.57
N ASN A 716 25.62 -4.17 -6.72
CA ASN A 716 26.23 -4.84 -7.86
C ASN A 716 27.06 -3.87 -8.70
N ALA A 717 26.58 -2.64 -8.87
CA ALA A 717 27.12 -1.68 -9.82
C ALA A 717 28.32 -0.88 -9.28
N LEU A 718 28.36 -0.52 -8.00
CA LEU A 718 29.53 0.14 -7.38
C LEU A 718 30.68 -0.84 -7.07
N ASP A 719 30.42 -2.12 -7.36
CA ASP A 719 31.25 -3.31 -7.41
C ASP A 719 31.99 -3.74 -6.12
N LEU A 720 31.78 -5.02 -5.84
CA LEU A 720 32.32 -5.86 -4.77
C LEU A 720 33.81 -6.16 -4.94
N THR A 721 34.44 -5.71 -6.01
CA THR A 721 35.89 -5.81 -6.25
C THR A 721 36.74 -5.03 -5.24
N LEU A 722 36.14 -4.06 -4.53
CA LEU A 722 36.75 -3.33 -3.43
C LEU A 722 36.63 -4.03 -2.06
N VAL A 723 35.90 -5.16 -2.00
CA VAL A 723 35.78 -6.02 -0.82
C VAL A 723 36.90 -7.06 -0.88
N GLU A 724 37.94 -6.85 -0.08
CA GLU A 724 39.13 -7.73 -0.05
C GLU A 724 38.79 -9.15 0.44
N GLU A 725 37.73 -9.30 1.23
CA GLU A 725 37.33 -10.57 1.81
C GLU A 725 36.35 -11.36 0.91
N GLU A 726 36.85 -12.40 0.25
CA GLU A 726 36.08 -13.29 -0.63
C GLU A 726 34.84 -13.90 0.05
N SER A 727 34.92 -14.12 1.37
CA SER A 727 33.83 -14.65 2.20
C SER A 727 32.65 -13.67 2.30
N LEU A 728 32.95 -12.37 2.47
CA LEU A 728 31.95 -11.31 2.57
C LEU A 728 31.33 -11.03 1.21
N ARG A 729 32.15 -10.99 0.16
CA ARG A 729 31.70 -10.85 -1.23
C ARG A 729 30.70 -11.95 -1.60
N THR A 730 31.03 -13.21 -1.34
CA THR A 730 30.14 -14.34 -1.64
C THR A 730 28.82 -14.25 -0.88
N LYS A 731 28.84 -13.78 0.38
CA LYS A 731 27.62 -13.56 1.18
C LYS A 731 26.74 -12.47 0.59
N LEU A 732 27.31 -11.32 0.23
CA LEU A 732 26.58 -10.20 -0.38
C LEU A 732 26.00 -10.59 -1.73
N GLU A 733 26.76 -11.27 -2.59
CA GLU A 733 26.27 -11.79 -3.87
C GLU A 733 25.12 -12.78 -3.69
N ALA A 734 25.20 -13.66 -2.70
CA ALA A 734 24.14 -14.63 -2.42
C ALA A 734 22.88 -13.96 -1.84
N GLU A 735 23.03 -12.93 -1.00
CA GLU A 735 21.92 -12.13 -0.48
C GLU A 735 21.24 -11.33 -1.59
N GLU A 736 22.01 -10.71 -2.47
CA GLU A 736 21.51 -9.92 -3.60
C GLU A 736 20.79 -10.78 -4.64
N ARG A 737 21.30 -11.98 -4.94
CA ARG A 737 20.58 -12.97 -5.78
C ARG A 737 19.24 -13.40 -5.19
N ARG A 738 19.12 -13.41 -3.86
CA ARG A 738 17.86 -13.74 -3.19
C ARG A 738 16.92 -12.54 -3.12
N ARG A 739 17.42 -11.30 -3.11
CA ARG A 739 16.56 -10.13 -2.98
C ARG A 739 15.57 -9.98 -4.13
N VAL A 740 14.30 -9.79 -3.81
CA VAL A 740 13.23 -9.51 -4.79
C VAL A 740 13.37 -8.06 -5.26
N LYS A 741 13.58 -7.84 -6.56
CA LYS A 741 13.74 -6.49 -7.12
C LYS A 741 12.40 -5.84 -7.43
N ASP A 742 12.31 -4.52 -7.34
CA ASP A 742 11.10 -3.75 -7.65
C ASP A 742 10.59 -4.05 -9.07
N ARG A 743 11.49 -4.16 -10.06
CA ARG A 743 11.13 -4.56 -11.43
C ARG A 743 10.47 -5.94 -11.51
N GLU A 744 10.93 -6.91 -10.72
CA GLU A 744 10.32 -8.24 -10.70
C GLU A 744 8.89 -8.18 -10.15
N ILE A 745 8.67 -7.33 -9.13
CA ILE A 745 7.36 -7.07 -8.55
C ILE A 745 6.45 -6.42 -9.59
N SER A 746 6.89 -5.35 -10.28
CA SER A 746 6.08 -4.68 -11.30
C SER A 746 5.66 -5.65 -12.41
N ILE A 747 6.59 -6.49 -12.90
CA ILE A 747 6.29 -7.50 -13.92
C ILE A 747 5.25 -8.51 -13.41
N LEU A 748 5.36 -8.95 -12.16
CA LEU A 748 4.41 -9.90 -11.57
C LEU A 748 3.02 -9.26 -11.39
N VAL A 749 2.97 -8.04 -10.85
CA VAL A 749 1.74 -7.28 -10.63
C VAL A 749 0.97 -7.08 -11.94
N ASP A 750 1.68 -6.80 -13.05
CA ASP A 750 1.08 -6.65 -14.37
C ASP A 750 0.41 -7.94 -14.90
N THR A 751 0.72 -9.11 -14.33
CA THR A 751 0.03 -10.38 -14.68
C THR A 751 -1.31 -10.56 -13.99
N TRP A 752 -1.61 -9.75 -12.96
CA TRP A 752 -2.85 -9.86 -12.19
C TRP A 752 -3.86 -8.79 -12.63
N GLY A 753 -5.14 -9.13 -12.47
CA GLY A 753 -6.23 -8.16 -12.61
C GLY A 753 -6.47 -7.40 -11.30
N ASN A 754 -7.56 -6.65 -11.26
CA ASN A 754 -8.02 -6.04 -10.01
C ASN A 754 -8.44 -7.13 -9.03
N TYR A 755 -8.16 -6.95 -7.74
CA TYR A 755 -8.67 -7.83 -6.70
C TYR A 755 -9.65 -7.05 -5.85
N ARG A 756 -10.92 -7.47 -5.86
CA ARG A 756 -12.03 -6.75 -5.24
C ARG A 756 -11.99 -5.27 -5.68
N GLY A 757 -11.92 -5.08 -7.00
CA GLY A 757 -12.01 -3.78 -7.66
C GLY A 757 -10.86 -2.82 -7.36
N ARG A 758 -9.86 -3.26 -6.58
CA ARG A 758 -8.65 -2.52 -6.28
C ARG A 758 -7.47 -3.16 -7.03
N GLN A 759 -6.66 -2.34 -7.68
CA GLN A 759 -5.42 -2.83 -8.26
C GLN A 759 -4.47 -3.25 -7.12
N ILE A 760 -3.86 -4.43 -7.24
CA ILE A 760 -2.75 -4.79 -6.37
C ILE A 760 -1.53 -4.02 -6.86
N THR A 761 -1.02 -3.11 -6.05
CA THR A 761 0.12 -2.26 -6.45
C THR A 761 1.45 -2.89 -6.06
N ASP A 762 2.52 -2.46 -6.72
CA ASP A 762 3.90 -2.83 -6.37
C ASP A 762 4.18 -2.54 -4.90
N ILE A 763 3.68 -1.42 -4.39
CA ILE A 763 3.80 -1.02 -2.99
C ILE A 763 3.13 -2.06 -2.09
N ARG A 764 1.92 -2.52 -2.44
CA ARG A 764 1.19 -3.50 -1.65
C ARG A 764 1.90 -4.86 -1.62
N VAL A 765 2.45 -5.31 -2.75
CA VAL A 765 3.23 -6.55 -2.81
C VAL A 765 4.52 -6.42 -2.01
N LYS A 766 5.20 -5.28 -2.11
CA LYS A 766 6.42 -4.99 -1.35
C LYS A 766 6.15 -4.97 0.15
N SER A 767 5.13 -4.23 0.61
CA SER A 767 4.70 -4.22 2.01
C SER A 767 4.30 -5.62 2.50
N TRP A 768 3.68 -6.43 1.64
CA TRP A 768 3.35 -7.80 2.01
C TRP A 768 4.59 -8.69 2.16
N LEU A 769 5.56 -8.59 1.25
CA LEU A 769 6.83 -9.31 1.33
C LEU A 769 7.64 -8.89 2.57
N GLU A 770 7.58 -7.62 2.96
CA GLU A 770 8.28 -7.10 4.14
C GLU A 770 7.77 -7.69 5.47
N GLN A 771 6.61 -8.35 5.48
CA GLN A 771 6.14 -9.10 6.65
C GLN A 771 6.91 -10.40 6.89
N PHE A 772 7.75 -10.83 5.95
CA PHE A 772 8.65 -11.98 6.11
C PHE A 772 10.02 -11.54 6.65
N GLU A 773 10.50 -12.24 7.68
CA GLU A 773 11.65 -11.87 8.52
C GLU A 773 12.97 -11.76 7.75
N THR A 774 13.18 -12.56 6.71
CA THR A 774 14.47 -12.60 5.98
C THR A 774 14.31 -12.48 4.46
N THR A 775 15.33 -11.94 3.79
CA THR A 775 15.41 -11.87 2.32
C THR A 775 15.28 -13.24 1.66
N GLU A 776 15.76 -14.30 2.32
CA GLU A 776 15.59 -15.68 1.85
C GLU A 776 14.11 -16.09 1.86
N GLU A 777 13.41 -15.82 2.97
CA GLU A 777 11.97 -16.09 3.08
C GLU A 777 11.18 -15.30 2.03
N GLN A 778 11.47 -14.01 1.88
CA GLN A 778 10.86 -13.16 0.86
C GLN A 778 11.00 -13.74 -0.55
N ARG A 779 12.21 -14.19 -0.92
CA ARG A 779 12.45 -14.82 -2.22
C ARG A 779 11.63 -16.09 -2.41
N VAL A 780 11.65 -16.96 -1.40
CA VAL A 780 10.93 -18.23 -1.43
C VAL A 780 9.45 -18.00 -1.65
N VAL A 781 8.86 -17.03 -0.94
CA VAL A 781 7.44 -16.71 -1.09
C VAL A 781 7.15 -15.98 -2.41
N PHE A 782 8.05 -15.12 -2.88
CA PHE A 782 7.91 -14.47 -4.18
C PHE A 782 7.94 -15.47 -5.35
N GLU A 783 8.78 -16.52 -5.28
CA GLU A 783 8.75 -17.59 -6.27
C GLU A 783 7.44 -18.40 -6.25
N LEU A 784 6.80 -18.57 -5.08
CA LEU A 784 5.45 -19.12 -4.99
C LEU A 784 4.42 -18.16 -5.62
N LEU A 785 4.51 -16.85 -5.36
CA LEU A 785 3.62 -15.85 -5.96
C LEU A 785 3.70 -15.83 -7.49
N LYS A 786 4.89 -16.01 -8.08
CA LYS A 786 5.07 -16.14 -9.54
C LYS A 786 4.32 -17.33 -10.15
N LYS A 787 3.93 -18.31 -9.33
CA LYS A 787 3.16 -19.50 -9.74
C LYS A 787 1.69 -19.42 -9.32
N LEU A 788 1.26 -18.29 -8.75
CA LEU A 788 -0.12 -18.06 -8.37
C LEU A 788 -1.04 -18.07 -9.60
N ARG A 789 -2.12 -18.86 -9.55
CA ARG A 789 -3.18 -18.81 -10.56
C ARG A 789 -4.21 -17.76 -10.13
N PHE A 790 -4.17 -16.60 -10.77
CA PHE A 790 -5.15 -15.54 -10.58
C PHE A 790 -6.25 -15.62 -11.64
N TYR A 791 -7.49 -15.83 -11.20
CA TYR A 791 -8.67 -15.89 -12.07
C TYR A 791 -9.34 -14.51 -12.11
N SER A 792 -9.04 -13.74 -13.15
CA SER A 792 -9.73 -12.48 -13.47
C SER A 792 -11.16 -12.73 -13.96
N GLY A 793 -12.01 -11.70 -13.94
CA GLY A 793 -13.41 -11.79 -14.38
C GLY A 793 -13.59 -12.33 -15.78
N GLY A 794 -12.72 -11.93 -16.72
CA GLY A 794 -12.68 -12.48 -18.08
C GLY A 794 -12.40 -13.99 -18.09
N LEU A 795 -11.38 -14.44 -17.35
CA LEU A 795 -11.04 -15.87 -17.27
C LEU A 795 -12.14 -16.67 -16.55
N ILE A 796 -12.74 -16.13 -15.49
CA ILE A 796 -13.89 -16.72 -14.78
C ILE A 796 -15.03 -16.98 -15.75
N ARG A 797 -15.43 -15.97 -16.52
CA ARG A 797 -16.51 -16.09 -17.52
C ARG A 797 -16.19 -17.12 -18.60
N GLU A 798 -14.97 -17.11 -19.14
CA GLU A 798 -14.51 -18.13 -20.10
C GLU A 798 -14.69 -19.55 -19.52
N LYS A 799 -14.29 -19.77 -18.26
CA LYS A 799 -14.45 -21.07 -17.59
C LYS A 799 -15.90 -21.43 -17.34
N LEU A 800 -16.75 -20.50 -16.91
CA LEU A 800 -18.19 -20.74 -16.74
C LEU A 800 -18.86 -21.12 -18.07
N ARG A 801 -18.49 -20.45 -19.17
CA ARG A 801 -18.94 -20.77 -20.54
C ARG A 801 -18.50 -22.18 -20.95
N SER A 802 -17.23 -22.53 -20.71
CA SER A 802 -16.71 -23.88 -20.98
C SER A 802 -17.45 -24.96 -20.18
N GLY A 803 -17.70 -24.70 -18.89
CA GLY A 803 -18.48 -25.57 -18.02
C GLY A 803 -19.92 -25.77 -18.50
N HIS A 804 -20.58 -24.73 -19.01
CA HIS A 804 -21.89 -24.88 -19.64
C HIS A 804 -21.85 -25.67 -20.96
N GLY A 805 -20.79 -25.49 -21.76
CA GLY A 805 -20.56 -26.32 -22.94
C GLY A 805 -20.49 -27.82 -22.61
N PHE A 806 -19.92 -28.19 -21.45
CA PHE A 806 -19.98 -29.58 -20.96
C PHE A 806 -21.42 -30.02 -20.65
N VAL A 807 -22.20 -29.19 -19.93
CA VAL A 807 -23.61 -29.48 -19.61
C VAL A 807 -24.42 -29.73 -20.89
N LEU A 808 -24.27 -28.86 -21.90
CA LEU A 808 -24.98 -29.00 -23.17
C LEU A 808 -24.59 -30.26 -23.93
N ARG A 809 -23.30 -30.65 -23.94
CA ARG A 809 -22.86 -31.89 -24.59
C ARG A 809 -23.45 -33.14 -23.93
N GLU A 810 -23.49 -33.18 -22.60
CA GLU A 810 -24.08 -34.30 -21.86
C GLU A 810 -25.58 -34.42 -22.12
N LEU A 811 -26.31 -33.29 -22.15
CA LEU A 811 -27.74 -33.27 -22.49
C LEU A 811 -28.00 -33.63 -23.97
N ALA A 812 -27.13 -33.18 -24.89
CA ALA A 812 -27.24 -33.47 -26.32
C ALA A 812 -27.02 -34.94 -26.64
N GLY A 813 -26.02 -35.57 -26.03
CA GLY A 813 -25.66 -36.97 -26.24
C GLY A 813 -26.78 -37.97 -25.91
N ARG A 814 -27.82 -37.53 -25.20
CA ARG A 814 -28.99 -38.34 -24.83
C ARG A 814 -30.23 -38.11 -25.68
N GLY A 815 -30.17 -37.28 -26.71
CA GLY A 815 -31.34 -36.99 -27.56
C GLY A 815 -32.47 -36.26 -26.84
N VAL A 816 -32.21 -35.70 -25.64
CA VAL A 816 -33.12 -34.80 -24.91
C VAL A 816 -33.31 -33.48 -25.68
N ILE A 817 -32.37 -33.18 -26.57
CA ILE A 817 -32.36 -31.99 -27.41
C ILE A 817 -32.93 -32.33 -28.80
N ARG A 818 -34.14 -31.83 -29.11
CA ARG A 818 -34.67 -31.79 -30.49
C ARG A 818 -34.26 -30.46 -31.14
N LYS A 819 -33.73 -30.49 -32.38
CA LYS A 819 -33.59 -29.29 -33.21
C LYS A 819 -34.94 -28.57 -33.27
N ALA A 820 -34.96 -27.28 -32.93
CA ALA A 820 -36.18 -26.46 -33.06
C ALA A 820 -36.61 -26.40 -34.54
N PRO A 821 -37.91 -26.45 -34.85
CA PRO A 821 -38.41 -26.17 -36.20
C PRO A 821 -38.10 -24.71 -36.56
N GLU A 822 -37.78 -24.45 -37.83
CA GLU A 822 -37.57 -23.10 -38.36
C GLU A 822 -38.79 -22.21 -38.03
N GLY A 823 -38.55 -21.09 -37.33
CA GLY A 823 -39.54 -20.03 -37.11
C GLY A 823 -39.94 -19.71 -35.66
N ARG A 824 -39.51 -20.49 -34.65
CA ARG A 824 -39.60 -20.10 -33.23
C ARG A 824 -38.36 -20.55 -32.47
N ALA A 825 -37.42 -19.63 -32.22
CA ALA A 825 -36.25 -19.90 -31.39
C ALA A 825 -36.65 -20.02 -29.91
N ARG A 826 -37.14 -21.18 -29.46
CA ARG A 826 -37.00 -21.56 -28.05
C ARG A 826 -35.49 -21.73 -27.81
N ARG A 827 -34.88 -20.87 -26.99
CA ARG A 827 -33.43 -20.91 -26.77
C ARG A 827 -33.10 -22.19 -25.99
N MET A 828 -32.07 -22.93 -26.43
CA MET A 828 -31.63 -24.20 -25.83
C MET A 828 -31.31 -24.10 -24.32
N THR A 829 -31.11 -22.88 -23.82
CA THR A 829 -30.83 -22.50 -22.43
C THR A 829 -32.07 -22.48 -21.54
N ASP A 830 -33.27 -22.53 -22.12
CA ASP A 830 -34.56 -22.48 -21.42
C ASP A 830 -34.97 -23.82 -20.77
N ASN A 831 -34.11 -24.84 -20.68
CA ASN A 831 -34.46 -26.11 -20.01
C ASN A 831 -33.55 -26.40 -18.80
N VAL A 832 -32.69 -25.47 -18.41
CA VAL A 832 -31.76 -25.65 -17.30
C VAL A 832 -32.17 -24.74 -16.13
N LEU A 833 -32.09 -25.28 -14.91
CA LEU A 833 -32.18 -24.51 -13.67
C LEU A 833 -30.79 -24.33 -13.08
N ILE A 834 -30.49 -23.14 -12.56
CA ILE A 834 -29.23 -22.82 -11.91
C ILE A 834 -29.47 -22.74 -10.40
N SER A 835 -28.63 -23.41 -9.64
CA SER A 835 -28.61 -23.38 -8.18
C SER A 835 -27.17 -23.22 -7.69
N PHE A 836 -27.02 -23.03 -6.38
CA PHE A 836 -25.74 -22.87 -5.70
C PHE A 836 -25.82 -23.56 -4.33
N TYR A 837 -24.70 -23.70 -3.61
CA TYR A 837 -24.69 -24.24 -2.25
C TYR A 837 -23.83 -23.40 -1.31
N GLY A 838 -24.06 -23.54 0.00
CA GLY A 838 -23.79 -22.49 1.00
C GLY A 838 -25.06 -21.67 1.25
N GLY A 839 -25.29 -21.22 2.49
CA GLY A 839 -26.54 -20.53 2.87
C GLY A 839 -26.85 -19.30 2.01
N ASP A 840 -28.04 -18.71 2.17
CA ASP A 840 -28.57 -17.60 1.35
C ASP A 840 -27.70 -16.30 1.35
N GLY A 841 -26.55 -16.30 2.03
CA GLY A 841 -25.56 -15.22 2.07
C GLY A 841 -24.55 -15.23 0.91
N LYS A 842 -24.91 -14.50 -0.15
CA LYS A 842 -24.03 -13.75 -1.09
C LYS A 842 -23.12 -14.54 -2.08
N ARG A 843 -22.23 -15.46 -1.69
CA ARG A 843 -21.16 -15.97 -2.61
C ARG A 843 -21.62 -16.88 -3.76
N GLY A 844 -22.32 -17.97 -3.44
CA GLY A 844 -22.80 -18.92 -4.46
C GLY A 844 -23.81 -18.30 -5.42
N HIS A 845 -24.56 -17.29 -4.95
CA HIS A 845 -25.51 -16.55 -5.77
C HIS A 845 -24.81 -15.71 -6.85
N THR A 846 -23.68 -15.05 -6.52
CA THR A 846 -22.91 -14.25 -7.47
C THR A 846 -22.43 -15.06 -8.66
N TYR A 847 -21.81 -16.23 -8.43
CA TYR A 847 -21.35 -17.08 -9.54
C TYR A 847 -22.51 -17.72 -10.32
N ALA A 848 -23.63 -18.02 -9.66
CA ALA A 848 -24.84 -18.46 -10.35
C ALA A 848 -25.41 -17.36 -11.27
N LYS A 849 -25.37 -16.09 -10.85
CA LYS A 849 -25.74 -14.93 -11.68
C LYS A 849 -24.80 -14.79 -12.88
N MET A 850 -23.49 -14.75 -12.63
CA MET A 850 -22.47 -14.69 -13.69
C MET A 850 -22.60 -15.85 -14.69
N TYR A 851 -22.86 -17.06 -14.22
CA TYR A 851 -23.08 -18.22 -15.08
C TYR A 851 -24.33 -18.07 -15.94
N ALA A 852 -25.42 -17.48 -15.41
CA ALA A 852 -26.64 -17.24 -16.16
C ALA A 852 -26.41 -16.19 -17.26
N ASP A 853 -25.77 -15.08 -16.92
CA ASP A 853 -25.47 -13.96 -17.83
C ASP A 853 -24.61 -14.42 -18.99
N GLU A 854 -23.48 -15.06 -18.67
CA GLU A 854 -22.49 -15.51 -19.63
C GLU A 854 -23.04 -16.56 -20.61
N ASN A 855 -24.01 -17.36 -20.16
CA ASN A 855 -24.60 -18.43 -20.95
C ASN A 855 -26.00 -18.09 -21.49
N ASN A 856 -26.44 -16.83 -21.42
CA ASN A 856 -27.76 -16.39 -21.92
C ASN A 856 -28.93 -17.21 -21.33
N ILE A 857 -28.90 -17.46 -20.02
CA ILE A 857 -29.95 -18.15 -19.28
C ILE A 857 -30.79 -17.11 -18.54
N TYR A 858 -32.11 -17.16 -18.68
CA TYR A 858 -33.02 -16.23 -18.02
C TYR A 858 -32.87 -16.25 -16.48
N HIS A 859 -32.69 -15.09 -15.84
CA HIS A 859 -32.49 -14.99 -14.38
C HIS A 859 -33.57 -15.66 -13.52
N GLY A 860 -34.82 -15.75 -14.02
CA GLY A 860 -35.88 -16.49 -13.33
C GLY A 860 -35.66 -18.01 -13.23
N ARG A 861 -34.56 -18.52 -13.81
CA ARG A 861 -34.04 -19.88 -13.70
C ARG A 861 -33.00 -20.06 -12.59
N ILE A 862 -32.56 -18.97 -11.94
CA ILE A 862 -31.72 -19.04 -10.75
C ILE A 862 -32.63 -19.30 -9.55
N VAL A 863 -32.40 -20.41 -8.86
CA VAL A 863 -33.28 -20.90 -7.80
C VAL A 863 -32.45 -21.29 -6.59
N ALA A 864 -32.80 -20.78 -5.41
CA ALA A 864 -32.20 -21.23 -4.16
C ALA A 864 -32.52 -22.73 -3.92
N PRO A 865 -31.61 -23.52 -3.33
CA PRO A 865 -31.78 -24.96 -3.16
C PRO A 865 -33.12 -25.39 -2.56
N ARG A 866 -33.58 -24.67 -1.53
CA ARG A 866 -34.85 -24.95 -0.83
C ARG A 866 -36.10 -24.77 -1.71
N ARG A 867 -36.00 -24.01 -2.80
CA ARG A 867 -37.11 -23.72 -3.73
C ARG A 867 -37.06 -24.58 -5.01
N LEU A 868 -36.04 -25.41 -5.18
CA LEU A 868 -35.87 -26.25 -6.38
C LEU A 868 -37.08 -27.15 -6.61
N GLN A 869 -37.58 -27.82 -5.57
CA GLN A 869 -38.73 -28.72 -5.69
C GLN A 869 -39.94 -28.02 -6.32
N LYS A 870 -40.35 -26.90 -5.72
CA LYS A 870 -41.51 -26.11 -6.18
C LYS A 870 -41.32 -25.59 -7.60
N LYS A 871 -40.08 -25.21 -7.97
CA LYS A 871 -39.80 -24.66 -9.30
C LYS A 871 -39.82 -25.73 -10.38
N ILE A 872 -39.24 -26.90 -10.12
CA ILE A 872 -39.29 -28.06 -11.02
C ILE A 872 -40.73 -28.45 -11.30
N GLU A 873 -41.59 -28.49 -10.27
CA GLU A 873 -43.02 -28.78 -10.40
C GLU A 873 -43.77 -27.73 -11.23
N SER A 874 -43.39 -26.45 -11.12
CA SER A 874 -44.08 -25.37 -11.83
C SER A 874 -43.76 -25.28 -13.33
N LEU A 875 -42.54 -25.67 -13.74
CA LEU A 875 -42.06 -25.49 -15.11
C LEU A 875 -42.31 -26.72 -15.99
N GLY A 876 -42.19 -27.94 -15.44
CA GLY A 876 -42.49 -29.20 -16.15
C GLY A 876 -41.56 -29.55 -17.33
N ASP A 877 -40.75 -28.59 -17.83
CA ASP A 877 -39.85 -28.71 -18.98
C ASP A 877 -38.36 -28.61 -18.62
N VAL A 878 -38.00 -28.95 -17.37
CA VAL A 878 -36.62 -28.92 -16.88
C VAL A 878 -35.87 -30.18 -17.35
N ALA A 879 -34.78 -30.00 -18.09
CA ALA A 879 -33.88 -31.05 -18.53
C ALA A 879 -32.66 -31.24 -17.60
N GLY A 880 -32.24 -30.18 -16.91
CA GLY A 880 -31.10 -30.27 -15.98
C GLY A 880 -31.09 -29.23 -14.88
N VAL A 881 -30.44 -29.56 -13.76
CA VAL A 881 -30.16 -28.66 -12.64
C VAL A 881 -28.65 -28.52 -12.52
N VAL A 882 -28.13 -27.29 -12.61
CA VAL A 882 -26.70 -26.98 -12.51
C VAL A 882 -26.42 -26.26 -11.20
N PHE A 883 -25.61 -26.87 -10.34
CA PHE A 883 -25.00 -26.21 -9.20
C PHE A 883 -23.69 -25.56 -9.64
N VAL A 884 -23.52 -24.28 -9.36
CA VAL A 884 -22.31 -23.51 -9.72
C VAL A 884 -21.50 -23.18 -8.47
N ASP A 885 -20.18 -23.34 -8.55
CA ASP A 885 -19.23 -22.97 -7.50
C ASP A 885 -17.92 -22.44 -8.09
N ASP A 886 -17.11 -21.75 -7.28
CA ASP A 886 -15.80 -21.25 -7.72
C ASP A 886 -14.71 -22.32 -7.62
N PHE A 887 -14.64 -23.02 -6.48
CA PHE A 887 -13.51 -23.89 -6.19
C PHE A 887 -13.86 -25.19 -5.45
N ILE A 888 -13.51 -26.34 -6.05
CA ILE A 888 -13.60 -27.65 -5.38
C ILE A 888 -12.25 -28.03 -4.76
N GLY A 889 -12.05 -27.69 -3.49
CA GLY A 889 -10.82 -28.02 -2.74
C GLY A 889 -10.76 -29.48 -2.28
N THR A 890 -11.47 -29.82 -1.21
CA THR A 890 -11.54 -31.20 -0.65
C THR A 890 -12.80 -31.96 -1.04
N GLY A 891 -13.78 -31.27 -1.63
CA GLY A 891 -15.12 -31.79 -1.92
C GLY A 891 -16.05 -31.93 -0.71
N LYS A 892 -15.56 -31.81 0.54
CA LYS A 892 -16.38 -32.04 1.75
C LYS A 892 -17.60 -31.12 1.84
N THR A 893 -17.43 -29.83 1.53
CA THR A 893 -18.52 -28.84 1.59
C THR A 893 -19.59 -29.11 0.54
N ALA A 894 -19.16 -29.41 -0.70
CA ALA A 894 -20.06 -29.76 -1.79
C ALA A 894 -20.84 -31.04 -1.47
N VAL A 895 -20.17 -32.10 -1.03
CA VAL A 895 -20.83 -33.36 -0.64
C VAL A 895 -21.86 -33.11 0.46
N ARG A 896 -21.47 -32.47 1.58
CA ARG A 896 -22.37 -32.21 2.70
C ARG A 896 -23.61 -31.43 2.25
N SER A 897 -23.40 -30.35 1.50
CA SER A 897 -24.51 -29.51 1.04
C SER A 897 -25.43 -30.25 0.07
N LEU A 898 -24.88 -30.99 -0.89
CA LEU A 898 -25.68 -31.76 -1.83
C LEU A 898 -26.41 -32.92 -1.14
N GLN A 899 -25.82 -33.54 -0.12
CA GLN A 899 -26.45 -34.54 0.73
C GLN A 899 -27.59 -33.95 1.57
N ASP A 900 -27.52 -32.67 1.95
CA ASP A 900 -28.60 -32.02 2.67
C ASP A 900 -29.79 -31.68 1.74
N TYR A 901 -29.52 -31.34 0.46
CA TYR A 901 -30.56 -30.83 -0.46
C TYR A 901 -31.14 -31.85 -1.43
N LEU A 902 -30.36 -32.83 -1.90
CA LEU A 902 -30.78 -33.75 -2.96
C LEU A 902 -31.69 -34.90 -2.51
N PRO A 903 -31.58 -35.49 -1.30
CA PRO A 903 -32.42 -36.63 -0.93
C PRO A 903 -33.93 -36.38 -1.02
N PRO A 904 -34.47 -35.21 -0.61
CA PRO A 904 -35.89 -34.89 -0.83
C PRO A 904 -36.31 -34.80 -2.31
N LEU A 905 -35.34 -34.53 -3.21
CA LEU A 905 -35.56 -34.35 -4.65
C LEU A 905 -35.30 -35.62 -5.47
N ALA A 906 -34.52 -36.57 -4.92
CA ALA A 906 -33.93 -37.69 -5.65
C ALA A 906 -34.94 -38.49 -6.48
N GLN A 907 -36.03 -38.95 -5.85
CA GLN A 907 -37.07 -39.73 -6.53
C GLN A 907 -37.68 -38.95 -7.71
N ARG A 908 -37.83 -37.63 -7.57
CA ARG A 908 -38.48 -36.77 -8.55
C ARG A 908 -37.54 -36.43 -9.71
N LEU A 909 -36.27 -36.17 -9.42
CA LEU A 909 -35.21 -35.99 -10.41
C LEU A 909 -35.08 -37.24 -11.28
N ASP A 910 -35.09 -38.42 -10.67
CA ASP A 910 -35.00 -39.70 -11.39
C ASP A 910 -36.27 -39.98 -12.22
N GLN A 911 -37.47 -39.76 -11.68
CA GLN A 911 -38.74 -39.93 -12.41
C GLN A 911 -38.85 -38.98 -13.61
N ALA A 912 -38.48 -37.71 -13.42
CA ALA A 912 -38.50 -36.70 -14.48
C ALA A 912 -37.26 -36.78 -15.40
N GLN A 913 -36.34 -37.73 -15.16
CA GLN A 913 -35.14 -37.97 -15.96
C GLN A 913 -34.21 -36.74 -16.03
N ILE A 914 -34.22 -35.89 -15.00
CA ILE A 914 -33.46 -34.63 -14.92
C ILE A 914 -32.01 -34.93 -14.55
N ASP A 915 -31.06 -34.43 -15.34
CA ASP A 915 -29.63 -34.54 -15.03
C ASP A 915 -29.19 -33.45 -14.04
N VAL A 916 -28.37 -33.82 -13.06
CA VAL A 916 -27.83 -32.89 -12.07
C VAL A 916 -26.34 -32.71 -12.30
N PHE A 917 -25.92 -31.46 -12.45
CA PHE A 917 -24.54 -31.09 -12.71
C PHE A 917 -23.99 -30.26 -11.56
N LEU A 918 -22.74 -30.50 -11.20
CA LEU A 918 -21.93 -29.58 -10.44
C LEU A 918 -20.85 -29.00 -11.36
N VAL A 919 -20.89 -27.70 -11.60
CA VAL A 919 -19.90 -26.99 -12.40
C VAL A 919 -19.08 -26.09 -11.49
N ALA A 920 -17.77 -26.34 -11.45
CA ALA A 920 -16.82 -25.49 -10.77
C ALA A 920 -15.83 -24.86 -11.77
N ILE A 921 -15.39 -23.64 -11.46
CA ILE A 921 -14.37 -22.95 -12.26
C ILE A 921 -13.05 -23.70 -12.16
N SER A 922 -12.57 -23.97 -10.94
CA SER A 922 -11.36 -24.74 -10.69
C SER A 922 -11.52 -25.68 -9.49
N GLY A 923 -10.56 -26.59 -9.28
CA GLY A 923 -10.60 -27.55 -8.19
C GLY A 923 -9.76 -28.79 -8.47
N PHE A 924 -9.48 -29.57 -7.42
CA PHE A 924 -8.69 -30.78 -7.58
C PHE A 924 -9.50 -31.92 -8.21
N ALA A 925 -8.96 -32.56 -9.25
CA ALA A 925 -9.60 -33.68 -9.94
C ALA A 925 -10.00 -34.81 -8.95
N ASN A 926 -9.11 -35.17 -8.04
CA ASN A 926 -9.40 -36.18 -7.00
C ASN A 926 -10.58 -35.77 -6.08
N ALA A 927 -10.77 -34.48 -5.84
CA ALA A 927 -11.87 -33.96 -5.04
C ALA A 927 -13.19 -33.98 -5.83
N ALA A 928 -13.16 -33.64 -7.12
CA ALA A 928 -14.32 -33.78 -8.01
C ALA A 928 -14.76 -35.25 -8.13
N ASP A 929 -13.82 -36.19 -8.29
CA ASP A 929 -14.09 -37.63 -8.32
C ASP A 929 -14.73 -38.12 -7.02
N LYS A 930 -14.28 -37.58 -5.89
CA LYS A 930 -14.87 -37.87 -4.58
C LYS A 930 -16.33 -37.39 -4.51
N VAL A 931 -16.60 -36.15 -4.93
CA VAL A 931 -17.97 -35.60 -4.94
C VAL A 931 -18.86 -36.44 -5.84
N SER A 932 -18.39 -36.78 -7.05
CA SER A 932 -19.10 -37.66 -7.98
C SER A 932 -19.44 -39.01 -7.32
N ARG A 933 -18.47 -39.65 -6.66
CA ARG A 933 -18.65 -40.97 -6.01
C ARG A 933 -19.61 -40.94 -4.82
N GLU A 934 -19.58 -39.89 -4.02
CA GLU A 934 -20.38 -39.79 -2.79
C GLU A 934 -21.82 -39.28 -3.04
N VAL A 935 -22.05 -38.57 -4.15
CA VAL A 935 -23.38 -38.02 -4.50
C VAL A 935 -24.14 -38.91 -5.50
N SER A 936 -23.44 -39.64 -6.38
CA SER A 936 -24.08 -40.57 -7.34
C SER A 936 -25.06 -41.61 -6.72
N PRO A 937 -24.86 -42.10 -5.47
CA PRO A 937 -25.84 -42.98 -4.82
C PRO A 937 -27.18 -42.31 -4.48
N ILE A 938 -27.23 -40.97 -4.45
CA ILE A 938 -28.43 -40.19 -4.11
C ILE A 938 -29.16 -39.82 -5.40
N VAL A 939 -28.42 -39.39 -6.43
CA VAL A 939 -28.97 -39.04 -7.75
C VAL A 939 -28.15 -39.77 -8.80
N HIS A 940 -28.79 -40.73 -9.50
CA HIS A 940 -28.14 -41.58 -10.48
C HIS A 940 -27.53 -40.79 -11.66
N ARG A 941 -28.14 -39.64 -11.97
CA ARG A 941 -27.80 -38.75 -13.07
C ARG A 941 -26.95 -37.55 -12.63
N PHE A 942 -26.02 -37.77 -11.71
CA PHE A 942 -25.12 -36.74 -11.23
C PHE A 942 -23.80 -36.71 -12.02
N ARG A 943 -23.33 -35.51 -12.39
CA ARG A 943 -22.04 -35.29 -13.07
C ARG A 943 -21.33 -34.07 -12.47
N VAL A 944 -20.00 -34.13 -12.39
CA VAL A 944 -19.16 -33.03 -11.93
C VAL A 944 -18.28 -32.57 -13.09
N SER A 945 -18.18 -31.26 -13.29
CA SER A 945 -17.30 -30.61 -14.26
C SER A 945 -16.43 -29.59 -13.54
N VAL A 946 -15.12 -29.71 -13.71
CA VAL A 946 -14.16 -28.70 -13.27
C VAL A 946 -13.50 -28.14 -14.52
N SER A 947 -13.66 -26.85 -14.76
CA SER A 947 -13.30 -26.22 -16.02
C SER A 947 -11.78 -26.05 -16.17
N ASP A 948 -11.08 -25.74 -15.07
CA ASP A 948 -9.62 -25.78 -14.98
C ASP A 948 -9.18 -26.72 -13.83
N PRO A 949 -9.03 -28.03 -14.10
CA PRO A 949 -8.76 -29.04 -13.08
C PRO A 949 -7.31 -28.97 -12.58
N LEU A 950 -7.15 -29.09 -11.26
CA LEU A 950 -5.86 -29.18 -10.57
C LEU A 950 -5.54 -30.64 -10.23
N THR A 951 -4.25 -30.96 -10.25
CA THR A 951 -3.70 -32.29 -9.96
C THR A 951 -2.73 -32.25 -8.79
N ASP A 952 -2.11 -33.38 -8.44
CA ASP A 952 -1.04 -33.40 -7.43
C ASP A 952 0.19 -32.56 -7.83
N ALA A 953 0.35 -32.25 -9.12
CA ALA A 953 1.40 -31.34 -9.60
C ALA A 953 1.17 -29.88 -9.19
N ASP A 954 -0.07 -29.51 -8.92
CA ASP A 954 -0.49 -28.16 -8.53
C ASP A 954 -0.49 -27.93 -7.02
N LYS A 955 -0.05 -28.93 -6.24
CA LYS A 955 0.17 -28.80 -4.80
C LYS A 955 1.57 -28.27 -4.55
N CYS A 956 1.70 -27.16 -3.82
CA CYS A 956 2.99 -26.49 -3.62
C CYS A 956 4.06 -27.38 -2.99
N PHE A 957 3.66 -28.24 -2.04
CA PHE A 957 4.59 -29.05 -1.25
C PHE A 957 4.35 -30.55 -1.40
N GLY A 958 3.62 -30.96 -2.45
CA GLY A 958 3.45 -32.35 -2.81
C GLY A 958 4.69 -32.94 -3.47
N ASP A 959 4.90 -34.24 -3.37
CA ASP A 959 6.10 -34.89 -3.92
C ASP A 959 6.21 -34.75 -5.44
N LYS A 960 5.06 -34.62 -6.12
CA LYS A 960 4.93 -34.44 -7.56
C LYS A 960 4.78 -32.97 -7.99
N SER A 961 5.03 -32.01 -7.09
CA SER A 961 4.83 -30.58 -7.37
C SER A 961 5.60 -30.12 -8.60
N ALA A 962 4.89 -29.53 -9.57
CA ALA A 962 5.48 -28.80 -10.68
C ALA A 962 5.74 -27.32 -10.33
N ILE A 963 5.14 -26.82 -9.24
CA ILE A 963 5.32 -25.47 -8.71
C ILE A 963 6.73 -25.33 -8.15
N LEU A 964 7.12 -26.29 -7.30
CA LEU A 964 8.47 -26.41 -6.72
C LEU A 964 9.04 -27.80 -7.07
N PRO A 965 9.68 -27.95 -8.25
CA PRO A 965 10.18 -29.24 -8.71
C PRO A 965 11.42 -29.70 -7.94
N VAL A 966 12.22 -28.77 -7.41
CA VAL A 966 13.47 -29.06 -6.69
C VAL A 966 13.13 -29.47 -5.24
N PRO A 967 13.50 -30.68 -4.78
CA PRO A 967 13.10 -31.18 -3.45
C PRO A 967 13.61 -30.34 -2.28
N THR A 968 14.82 -29.80 -2.36
CA THR A 968 15.43 -28.98 -1.31
C THR A 968 14.72 -27.63 -1.17
N GLU A 969 14.46 -26.94 -2.28
CA GLU A 969 13.68 -25.70 -2.32
C GLU A 969 12.26 -25.93 -1.82
N ARG A 970 11.62 -27.04 -2.23
CA ARG A 970 10.29 -27.43 -1.76
C ARG A 970 10.22 -27.67 -0.26
N ALA A 971 11.21 -28.36 0.31
CA ALA A 971 11.28 -28.59 1.76
C ALA A 971 11.45 -27.27 2.52
N ARG A 972 12.32 -26.39 2.04
CA ARG A 972 12.54 -25.06 2.62
C ARG A 972 11.29 -24.19 2.55
N ALA A 973 10.63 -24.12 1.40
CA ALA A 973 9.38 -23.38 1.23
C ALA A 973 8.27 -23.90 2.15
N LYS A 974 8.17 -25.22 2.31
CA LYS A 974 7.20 -25.83 3.23
C LYS A 974 7.46 -25.46 4.68
N GLU A 975 8.73 -25.37 5.08
CA GLU A 975 9.13 -24.93 6.42
C GLU A 975 8.73 -23.48 6.67
N VAL A 976 9.12 -22.57 5.78
CA VAL A 976 8.81 -21.13 5.84
C VAL A 976 7.29 -20.93 5.87
N ILE A 977 6.56 -21.43 4.87
CA ILE A 977 5.10 -21.27 4.81
C ILE A 977 4.41 -21.92 6.01
N GLY A 978 4.96 -23.03 6.52
CA GLY A 978 4.42 -23.70 7.69
C GLY A 978 4.55 -22.87 8.97
N SER A 979 5.62 -22.09 9.14
CA SER A 979 5.84 -21.25 10.34
C SER A 979 4.80 -20.13 10.41
N TYR A 980 4.60 -19.38 9.32
CA TYR A 980 3.59 -18.33 9.22
C TYR A 980 2.17 -18.90 9.20
N GLY A 981 1.94 -19.97 8.43
CA GLY A 981 0.63 -20.63 8.34
C GLY A 981 0.11 -21.13 9.70
N ARG A 982 0.99 -21.59 10.60
CA ARG A 982 0.60 -22.01 11.97
C ARG A 982 0.17 -20.83 12.85
N LYS A 983 0.75 -19.64 12.64
CA LYS A 983 0.37 -18.40 13.34
C LYS A 983 -0.98 -17.89 12.82
N LEU A 984 -1.20 -17.95 11.50
CA LEU A 984 -2.39 -17.38 10.85
C LEU A 984 -3.61 -18.32 10.86
N PHE A 985 -3.41 -19.61 10.62
CA PHE A 985 -4.50 -20.58 10.55
C PHE A 985 -4.06 -21.95 11.09
N LYS A 986 -3.95 -22.02 12.42
CA LYS A 986 -3.37 -23.14 13.18
C LYS A 986 -3.91 -24.52 12.80
N GLU A 987 -5.21 -24.63 12.50
CA GLU A 987 -5.86 -25.90 12.13
C GLU A 987 -5.46 -26.42 10.75
N SER A 988 -5.03 -25.53 9.86
CA SER A 988 -4.72 -25.87 8.46
C SER A 988 -3.69 -24.89 7.89
N PRO A 989 -2.42 -25.01 8.33
CA PRO A 989 -1.36 -24.05 8.01
C PRO A 989 -1.01 -23.97 6.51
N PHE A 990 -1.42 -24.97 5.72
CA PHE A 990 -1.24 -25.01 4.27
C PHE A 990 -2.57 -24.95 3.49
N GLY A 991 -3.58 -24.34 4.10
CA GLY A 991 -4.94 -24.24 3.55
C GLY A 991 -5.81 -25.42 3.98
N PHE A 992 -7.12 -25.18 4.01
CA PHE A 992 -8.11 -26.15 4.50
C PHE A 992 -7.97 -27.51 3.82
N GLY A 993 -7.89 -28.57 4.63
CA GLY A 993 -7.69 -29.94 4.14
C GLY A 993 -6.31 -30.22 3.56
N ASN A 994 -5.32 -29.36 3.83
CA ASN A 994 -3.95 -29.48 3.32
C ASN A 994 -3.90 -29.53 1.78
N CYS A 995 -4.76 -28.73 1.14
CA CYS A 995 -4.82 -28.63 -0.32
C CYS A 995 -3.56 -28.01 -0.91
N GLN A 996 -2.87 -27.12 -0.17
CA GLN A 996 -1.64 -26.46 -0.61
C GLN A 996 -1.84 -25.72 -1.94
N ALA A 997 -3.02 -25.13 -2.15
CA ALA A 997 -3.36 -24.47 -3.40
C ALA A 997 -2.74 -23.06 -3.47
N LEU A 998 -2.47 -22.63 -4.69
CA LEU A 998 -2.10 -21.25 -5.05
C LEU A 998 -3.12 -20.70 -6.05
N VAL A 999 -4.36 -20.58 -5.60
CA VAL A 999 -5.47 -20.09 -6.40
C VAL A 999 -6.08 -18.85 -5.75
N VAL A 1000 -6.32 -17.83 -6.55
CA VAL A 1000 -7.05 -16.61 -6.16
C VAL A 1000 -8.05 -16.29 -7.26
N PHE A 1001 -9.27 -15.92 -6.88
CA PHE A 1001 -10.27 -15.35 -7.79
C PHE A 1001 -10.36 -13.85 -7.57
N GLU A 1002 -10.74 -13.11 -8.61
CA GLU A 1002 -10.86 -11.64 -8.59
C GLU A 1002 -11.60 -11.10 -7.35
N ASN A 1003 -12.63 -11.80 -6.90
CA ASN A 1003 -13.49 -11.35 -5.81
C ASN A 1003 -13.26 -12.06 -4.47
N THR A 1004 -12.44 -13.12 -4.43
CA THR A 1004 -12.23 -13.92 -3.20
C THR A 1004 -11.01 -14.83 -3.31
N CYS A 1005 -10.36 -15.12 -2.18
CA CYS A 1005 -9.37 -16.19 -2.10
C CYS A 1005 -9.98 -17.43 -1.42
N PRO A 1006 -9.93 -18.64 -2.04
CA PRO A 1006 -10.40 -19.87 -1.41
C PRO A 1006 -9.58 -20.19 -0.14
N ASN A 1007 -10.25 -20.66 0.92
CA ASN A 1007 -9.56 -21.05 2.15
C ASN A 1007 -8.70 -22.32 2.02
N ASN A 1008 -8.78 -23.02 0.88
CA ASN A 1008 -7.89 -24.11 0.49
C ASN A 1008 -6.52 -23.61 0.01
N SER A 1009 -6.42 -22.33 -0.37
CA SER A 1009 -5.16 -21.68 -0.69
C SER A 1009 -4.35 -21.37 0.56
N LEU A 1010 -3.05 -21.10 0.38
CA LEU A 1010 -2.14 -20.82 1.50
C LEU A 1010 -2.65 -19.65 2.38
N PRO A 1011 -2.74 -19.81 3.72
CA PRO A 1011 -3.28 -18.78 4.61
C PRO A 1011 -2.56 -17.43 4.54
N ILE A 1012 -1.26 -17.42 4.23
CA ILE A 1012 -0.47 -16.19 4.05
C ILE A 1012 -1.04 -15.23 2.99
N LEU A 1013 -1.82 -15.77 2.04
CA LEU A 1013 -2.44 -14.98 0.97
C LEU A 1013 -3.69 -14.24 1.43
N TRP A 1014 -4.45 -14.76 2.42
CA TRP A 1014 -5.84 -14.32 2.64
C TRP A 1014 -6.27 -14.17 4.10
N ALA A 1015 -5.57 -14.79 5.05
CA ALA A 1015 -5.97 -14.76 6.45
C ALA A 1015 -5.70 -13.39 7.08
N THR A 1016 -6.71 -12.80 7.70
CA THR A 1016 -6.60 -11.60 8.54
C THR A 1016 -6.37 -12.05 9.98
N GLY A 1017 -5.15 -11.91 10.48
CA GLY A 1017 -4.81 -12.36 11.84
C GLY A 1017 -5.27 -11.35 12.89
N SER A 1018 -6.27 -11.69 13.70
CA SER A 1018 -6.75 -10.83 14.81
C SER A 1018 -5.73 -10.67 15.95
N GLU A 1019 -4.73 -11.54 16.04
CA GLU A 1019 -3.69 -11.51 17.10
C GLU A 1019 -2.29 -11.10 16.59
N ALA A 1020 -2.08 -10.92 15.28
CA ALA A 1020 -0.71 -10.87 14.70
C ALA A 1020 -0.40 -9.66 13.80
N GLY A 1021 -1.35 -8.77 13.52
CA GLY A 1021 -1.12 -7.61 12.63
C GLY A 1021 -0.73 -7.99 11.19
N TRP A 1022 -1.07 -9.20 10.75
CA TRP A 1022 -0.78 -9.68 9.39
C TRP A 1022 -1.77 -9.10 8.39
N GLU A 1023 -1.25 -8.44 7.36
CA GLU A 1023 -2.01 -7.86 6.27
C GLU A 1023 -1.91 -8.76 5.02
N PRO A 1024 -2.96 -9.49 4.63
CA PRO A 1024 -2.92 -10.36 3.45
C PRO A 1024 -3.00 -9.58 2.11
N LEU A 1025 -2.35 -10.12 1.07
CA LEU A 1025 -2.50 -9.59 -0.30
C LEU A 1025 -3.92 -9.73 -0.83
N PHE A 1026 -4.57 -10.84 -0.53
CA PHE A 1026 -5.87 -11.24 -1.07
C PHE A 1026 -6.85 -11.52 0.08
N SER A 1027 -7.18 -10.47 0.85
CA SER A 1027 -8.05 -10.56 2.03
C SER A 1027 -9.40 -11.22 1.71
N ARG A 1028 -9.72 -12.26 2.47
CA ARG A 1028 -10.99 -12.99 2.30
C ARG A 1028 -12.16 -12.21 2.92
N PRO A 1029 -13.34 -12.13 2.27
CA PRO A 1029 -14.55 -11.54 2.83
C PRO A 1029 -15.23 -12.40 3.89
#